data_AF-A0A959EAV4-F1
#
_entry.id   AF-A0A959EAV4-F1
#
_cell.length_a   1.000
_cell.length_b   1.000
_cell.length_c   1.000
_cell.angle_alpha   90.00
_cell.angle_beta   90.00
_cell.angle_gamma   90.00
#
_symmetry.space_group_name_H-M   'P 1'
#
loop_
_entity.id
_entity.type
_entity.pdbx_description
1 polymer ?
#
loop_
_entity_poly.entity_id
_entity_poly.type
_entity_poly.pdbx_seq_one_letter_code
_entity_poly.pdbx_strand_id
1 'polypeptide(L)'
;MTTRILWLLAMLLTTVQLAAQFAVTGADTPAFGPVELIEEVCLGEGIQVLDIEFNGVPSAVGRFSGGQNAVGLGAGFLMTTGVAATASGGIGADLPAWWEASVPNGSQASHPELLPLANDEIFDVAVFTIRFIPTEDSIMFRYVFASEEYPEFVCSKFNDVFGFFLTGPDQDGNSSVINIAKVPGTDLPVSINSVNNGNPGNHPLSNLDYCQGDNGSLDNAELFNNNLFDVPVYNGYTDVFVAKAAVTPCQEYTMSLVLADIGDPLWDSGLFFEAQSFCSFAGGGHDSREEVTVVESCSPGLLEVALDNFPDTDFPLTYTITGTAEAGSDYTLAGLSGSGQVEEPVDIWLLELDAIDDGLAESAETIEILIQGGTCAEKAYIVRLVDPLRIEGPASALCSSGAVTLNVIGDSAALASYPLVWNTGQEGASIQVQPQETTSYTLDYGGYLYSCQVSFTVEVNSPETALNLELCSNDEGVVINGTLYDFYNPTGTEVLAGESASGCDSTVYIQITPKVSYNLDQGICSGQGIIVNGTLYDQDNRAGLEVITAGAQDGCDSVVYVNLSVFPQQSSTLEATINEGEVFYLGGQPFAANGNYELVFQDQQGCDSLVFLQLNVKTQTTVLTDSISVGQTETLCLDTSFFQSVASFTDACPDPDAGTEWGLSDSGACLEYLGLSPGIDTACLALCDDFGFCDTTILIVTVLDDVHAVWPGDVNNDGKVNQVDHWSIGLGYGLTGPIRPNASNAWLAQPMFDWNGSLYFIYSFNRKYADCNGDGEINSGDTYAIYTNWGLTHPLSPEIFDYPDRLIPAALEAESHTPDFTELSLQLGDETLPDAYGLAFEVYFDPAAVAGVQFSAAESWLGTEGEDMSVLTKVFPEIGKAVVSLVRTDHNPQAGFGRVGALRLNCAANNCGAIAVRNIQYLQADGDAFDARGEILWQAGALSPVASQLESQVSLFPNPAQDFLWVNLPVAATAQLFGINGQLVWAGELQQGRNEMAVSRFVPGVYFLKIQMPDGIVTKKVAFFDK
;
A
#
# COMPACT_ATOMS: atom_id res chain seq x y z
N MET A 1 0.94 -10.85 60.84
CA MET A 1 2.37 -10.92 60.45
C MET A 1 2.48 -10.84 58.92
N THR A 2 1.69 -9.96 58.31
CA THR A 2 1.27 -10.05 56.89
C THR A 2 1.70 -8.83 56.07
N THR A 3 2.27 -7.80 56.70
CA THR A 3 2.70 -6.57 56.04
C THR A 3 4.22 -6.50 55.79
N ARG A 4 5.01 -7.50 56.23
CA ARG A 4 6.46 -7.58 55.96
C ARG A 4 6.86 -8.56 54.86
N ILE A 5 5.93 -9.41 54.37
CA ILE A 5 6.22 -10.37 53.29
C ILE A 5 5.94 -9.75 51.90
N LEU A 6 5.02 -8.78 51.81
CA LEU A 6 4.75 -8.05 50.57
C LEU A 6 5.89 -7.12 50.11
N TRP A 7 6.76 -6.68 51.02
CA TRP A 7 7.96 -5.90 50.65
C TRP A 7 9.16 -6.76 50.25
N LEU A 8 9.14 -8.06 50.55
CA LEU A 8 10.19 -9.02 50.17
C LEU A 8 9.87 -9.75 48.86
N LEU A 9 8.58 -9.94 48.51
CA LEU A 9 8.19 -10.48 47.20
C LEU A 9 8.29 -9.46 46.06
N ALA A 10 8.24 -8.16 46.34
CA ALA A 10 8.44 -7.11 45.33
C ALA A 10 9.91 -6.91 44.92
N MET A 11 10.87 -7.58 45.59
CA MET A 11 12.30 -7.54 45.25
C MET A 11 12.79 -8.76 44.45
N LEU A 12 11.93 -9.74 44.13
CA LEU A 12 12.33 -10.95 43.38
C LEU A 12 11.73 -11.08 41.97
N LEU A 13 10.96 -10.08 41.51
CA LEU A 13 10.55 -9.95 40.11
C LEU A 13 11.63 -9.17 39.36
N THR A 14 12.77 -9.81 39.12
CA THR A 14 13.67 -9.40 38.04
C THR A 14 13.31 -10.25 36.84
N THR A 15 12.67 -9.63 35.86
CA THR A 15 12.43 -10.17 34.52
C THR A 15 13.75 -10.58 33.89
N VAL A 16 13.94 -11.88 33.62
CA VAL A 16 15.04 -12.35 32.78
C VAL A 16 14.53 -12.31 31.35
N GLN A 17 14.98 -11.33 30.56
CA GLN A 17 14.74 -11.28 29.12
C GLN A 17 15.61 -12.35 28.44
N LEU A 18 14.99 -13.21 27.64
CA LEU A 18 15.71 -14.13 26.73
C LEU A 18 16.03 -13.35 25.45
N ALA A 19 17.30 -12.99 25.26
CA ALA A 19 17.80 -12.45 24.00
C ALA A 19 18.11 -13.58 23.01
N ALA A 20 17.91 -13.34 21.71
CA ALA A 20 18.42 -14.22 20.65
C ALA A 20 19.96 -14.38 20.77
N GLN A 21 20.47 -15.60 20.56
CA GLN A 21 21.90 -15.89 20.70
C GLN A 21 22.66 -15.48 19.43
N PHE A 22 23.69 -14.65 19.59
CA PHE A 22 24.62 -14.28 18.54
C PHE A 22 25.22 -15.52 17.88
N ALA A 23 25.15 -15.59 16.55
CA ALA A 23 25.67 -16.71 15.78
C ALA A 23 26.38 -16.21 14.52
N VAL A 24 27.49 -16.87 14.17
CA VAL A 24 28.25 -16.61 12.95
C VAL A 24 28.30 -17.88 12.09
N THR A 25 28.10 -17.73 10.78
CA THR A 25 28.30 -18.80 9.78
C THR A 25 29.46 -18.40 8.87
N GLY A 26 30.55 -19.17 8.87
CA GLY A 26 31.73 -18.91 8.05
C GLY A 26 31.51 -19.17 6.55
N ALA A 27 32.20 -18.39 5.72
CA ALA A 27 32.18 -18.51 4.25
C ALA A 27 33.11 -19.60 3.70
N ASP A 28 33.59 -20.49 4.57
CA ASP A 28 34.33 -21.70 4.22
C ASP A 28 33.42 -22.94 4.16
N THR A 29 32.12 -22.77 4.35
CA THR A 29 31.10 -23.83 4.27
C THR A 29 30.54 -23.96 2.84
N PRO A 30 30.10 -25.15 2.38
CA PRO A 30 29.67 -25.39 0.99
C PRO A 30 28.43 -24.62 0.52
N ALA A 31 27.81 -23.81 1.38
CA ALA A 31 26.56 -23.13 1.10
C ALA A 31 26.76 -21.76 0.42
N PHE A 32 27.87 -21.05 0.66
CA PHE A 32 28.18 -19.73 0.09
C PHE A 32 29.67 -19.38 0.25
N GLY A 33 30.23 -18.56 -0.65
CA GLY A 33 31.61 -18.06 -0.57
C GLY A 33 31.68 -16.57 -0.21
N PRO A 34 32.90 -15.98 -0.14
CA PRO A 34 33.07 -14.58 0.24
C PRO A 34 32.37 -13.55 -0.66
N VAL A 35 32.28 -13.80 -1.97
CA VAL A 35 31.63 -12.87 -2.92
C VAL A 35 30.12 -12.95 -2.76
N GLU A 36 29.56 -14.16 -2.72
CA GLU A 36 28.14 -14.41 -2.52
C GLU A 36 27.64 -13.80 -1.20
N LEU A 37 28.51 -13.78 -0.18
CA LEU A 37 28.23 -13.18 1.11
C LEU A 37 28.03 -11.65 1.05
N ILE A 38 28.70 -10.93 0.17
CA ILE A 38 28.45 -9.49 -0.03
C ILE A 38 27.21 -9.28 -0.88
N GLU A 39 27.03 -10.08 -1.94
CA GLU A 39 25.88 -9.97 -2.84
C GLU A 39 24.54 -10.22 -2.11
N GLU A 40 24.50 -11.20 -1.21
CA GLU A 40 23.27 -11.59 -0.50
C GLU A 40 23.01 -10.79 0.77
N VAL A 41 24.05 -10.24 1.42
CA VAL A 41 23.94 -9.65 2.76
C VAL A 41 24.16 -8.13 2.78
N CYS A 42 24.97 -7.56 1.88
CA CYS A 42 25.50 -6.21 2.05
C CYS A 42 24.77 -5.13 1.23
N LEU A 43 24.25 -5.48 0.05
CA LEU A 43 23.77 -4.51 -0.94
C LEU A 43 22.36 -4.00 -0.62
N GLY A 44 22.27 -2.72 -0.27
CA GLY A 44 21.03 -1.96 -0.14
C GLY A 44 20.64 -1.22 -1.42
N GLU A 45 19.59 -0.41 -1.37
CA GLU A 45 19.07 0.36 -2.52
C GLU A 45 20.07 1.43 -3.04
N GLY A 46 19.87 1.88 -4.28
CA GLY A 46 20.60 3.00 -4.88
C GLY A 46 22.05 2.71 -5.33
N ILE A 47 22.49 1.45 -5.32
CA ILE A 47 23.84 1.07 -5.76
C ILE A 47 23.78 0.02 -6.88
N GLN A 48 24.30 0.36 -8.06
CA GLN A 48 24.55 -0.62 -9.12
C GLN A 48 25.94 -1.24 -8.93
N VAL A 49 25.99 -2.50 -8.50
CA VAL A 49 27.25 -3.25 -8.40
C VAL A 49 27.72 -3.67 -9.79
N LEU A 50 28.99 -3.38 -10.08
CA LEU A 50 29.66 -3.78 -11.30
C LEU A 50 30.50 -5.04 -11.11
N ASP A 51 31.18 -5.16 -9.97
CA ASP A 51 32.12 -6.23 -9.67
C ASP A 51 32.44 -6.29 -8.17
N ILE A 52 32.65 -7.49 -7.63
CA ILE A 52 33.07 -7.72 -6.24
C ILE A 52 34.23 -8.73 -6.24
N GLU A 53 35.33 -8.35 -5.59
CA GLU A 53 36.49 -9.21 -5.40
C GLU A 53 36.83 -9.34 -3.91
N PHE A 54 37.17 -10.56 -3.48
CA PHE A 54 37.71 -10.83 -2.15
C PHE A 54 39.17 -11.29 -2.23
N ASN A 55 40.03 -10.70 -1.41
CA ASN A 55 41.42 -11.10 -1.24
C ASN A 55 41.74 -11.29 0.24
N GLY A 56 41.99 -12.54 0.63
CA GLY A 56 42.19 -12.98 2.01
C GLY A 56 41.97 -14.48 2.12
N VAL A 57 41.80 -14.99 3.34
CA VAL A 57 41.39 -16.37 3.57
C VAL A 57 39.87 -16.44 3.74
N PRO A 58 39.13 -17.34 3.05
CA PRO A 58 37.66 -17.40 3.16
C PRO A 58 37.12 -17.65 4.58
N SER A 59 37.91 -18.25 5.46
CA SER A 59 37.55 -18.44 6.86
C SER A 59 37.53 -17.14 7.68
N ALA A 60 38.15 -16.08 7.20
CA ALA A 60 38.19 -14.75 7.84
C ALA A 60 36.86 -13.99 7.71
N VAL A 61 35.89 -14.56 6.99
CA VAL A 61 34.64 -13.87 6.64
C VAL A 61 33.45 -14.80 6.90
N GLY A 62 32.35 -14.25 7.42
CA GLY A 62 31.12 -15.00 7.66
C GLY A 62 29.92 -14.09 7.88
N ARG A 63 28.70 -14.62 7.77
CA ARG A 63 27.48 -13.88 8.15
C ARG A 63 27.22 -14.02 9.64
N PHE A 64 26.71 -12.97 10.28
CA PHE A 64 26.27 -13.03 11.67
C PHE A 64 24.79 -12.65 11.81
N SER A 65 24.18 -13.09 12.91
CA SER A 65 22.78 -12.82 13.26
C SER A 65 22.62 -12.84 14.78
N GLY A 66 21.57 -12.21 15.31
CA GLY A 66 21.36 -12.08 16.76
C GLY A 66 22.35 -11.14 17.45
N GLY A 67 22.98 -10.23 16.70
CA GLY A 67 24.01 -9.32 17.24
C GLY A 67 23.48 -8.08 17.96
N GLN A 68 22.15 -7.87 17.99
CA GLN A 68 21.55 -6.64 18.52
C GLN A 68 21.97 -6.35 19.97
N ASN A 69 22.07 -7.40 20.78
CA ASN A 69 22.51 -7.28 22.18
C ASN A 69 24.01 -7.56 22.38
N ALA A 70 24.71 -8.02 21.32
CA ALA A 70 26.13 -8.37 21.37
C ALA A 70 27.01 -7.19 20.92
N VAL A 71 26.72 -6.64 19.74
CA VAL A 71 27.46 -5.54 19.11
C VAL A 71 26.56 -4.38 18.69
N GLY A 72 25.24 -4.46 18.90
CA GLY A 72 24.30 -3.39 18.52
C GLY A 72 23.74 -3.49 17.10
N LEU A 73 24.11 -4.54 16.35
CA LEU A 73 23.65 -4.81 14.98
C LEU A 73 22.87 -6.13 14.93
N GLY A 74 21.64 -6.13 14.41
CA GLY A 74 20.77 -7.32 14.40
C GLY A 74 21.34 -8.51 13.62
N ALA A 75 21.75 -8.29 12.38
CA ALA A 75 22.37 -9.27 11.50
C ALA A 75 23.22 -8.57 10.43
N GLY A 76 24.06 -9.34 9.74
CA GLY A 76 24.86 -8.84 8.64
C GLY A 76 26.10 -9.68 8.38
N PHE A 77 27.19 -9.02 8.01
CA PHE A 77 28.43 -9.65 7.59
C PHE A 77 29.61 -9.29 8.51
N LEU A 78 30.49 -10.26 8.78
CA LEU A 78 31.67 -10.12 9.62
C LEU A 78 32.95 -10.34 8.80
N MET A 79 33.90 -9.42 8.91
CA MET A 79 35.32 -9.63 8.58
C MET A 79 36.13 -9.75 9.87
N THR A 80 37.04 -10.70 9.97
CA THR A 80 37.95 -10.82 11.11
C THR A 80 39.37 -11.14 10.67
N THR A 81 40.36 -10.72 11.43
CA THR A 81 41.75 -11.16 11.28
C THR A 81 41.99 -12.58 11.79
N GLY A 82 41.02 -13.13 12.53
CA GLY A 82 40.96 -14.53 12.93
C GLY A 82 40.16 -15.41 11.99
N VAL A 83 39.33 -16.26 12.59
CA VAL A 83 38.33 -17.08 11.89
C VAL A 83 36.93 -16.61 12.29
N ALA A 84 36.05 -16.42 11.30
CA ALA A 84 34.68 -15.96 11.53
C ALA A 84 33.86 -17.00 12.31
N ALA A 85 33.86 -18.25 11.85
CA ALA A 85 33.31 -19.39 12.59
C ALA A 85 33.88 -20.69 12.03
N THR A 86 34.05 -21.71 12.87
CA THR A 86 34.39 -23.07 12.43
C THR A 86 33.17 -23.98 12.49
N ALA A 87 33.01 -24.88 11.51
CA ALA A 87 31.87 -25.80 11.40
C ALA A 87 31.67 -26.76 12.62
N SER A 88 32.63 -26.82 13.55
CA SER A 88 32.59 -27.66 14.76
C SER A 88 32.46 -26.88 16.08
N GLY A 89 32.30 -25.55 16.03
CA GLY A 89 32.05 -24.71 17.22
C GLY A 89 33.21 -24.66 18.23
N GLY A 90 34.46 -24.61 17.75
CA GLY A 90 35.65 -24.68 18.62
C GLY A 90 36.57 -23.46 18.57
N ILE A 91 36.49 -22.66 17.52
CA ILE A 91 37.30 -21.46 17.23
C ILE A 91 36.40 -20.56 16.36
N GLY A 92 36.34 -19.26 16.64
CA GLY A 92 35.48 -18.33 15.89
C GLY A 92 35.09 -17.07 16.63
N ALA A 93 34.68 -16.05 15.90
CA ALA A 93 34.17 -14.79 16.45
C ALA A 93 32.85 -14.95 17.21
N ASP A 94 32.11 -16.05 16.98
CA ASP A 94 30.89 -16.43 17.69
C ASP A 94 31.10 -16.97 19.11
N LEU A 95 32.36 -17.13 19.53
CA LEU A 95 32.68 -17.61 20.87
C LEU A 95 32.59 -16.49 21.94
N PRO A 96 32.46 -16.83 23.22
CA PRO A 96 32.56 -15.85 24.31
C PRO A 96 33.97 -15.30 24.49
N ALA A 97 34.11 -14.08 25.04
CA ALA A 97 35.38 -13.35 25.21
C ALA A 97 36.50 -14.00 26.07
N TRP A 98 36.34 -15.25 26.50
CA TRP A 98 37.37 -16.04 27.19
C TRP A 98 37.96 -17.15 26.31
N TRP A 99 37.53 -17.21 25.05
CA TRP A 99 38.10 -18.01 23.97
C TRP A 99 38.89 -17.09 23.02
N GLU A 100 39.43 -17.66 21.93
CA GLU A 100 40.20 -16.94 20.91
C GLU A 100 39.55 -17.16 19.53
N ALA A 101 39.41 -16.10 18.72
CA ALA A 101 38.86 -16.19 17.36
C ALA A 101 39.71 -17.08 16.43
N SER A 102 41.03 -17.12 16.60
CA SER A 102 42.00 -18.16 16.20
C SER A 102 43.44 -17.72 16.57
N VAL A 103 44.47 -18.51 16.21
CA VAL A 103 45.87 -18.03 16.17
C VAL A 103 46.44 -18.35 14.77
N PRO A 104 47.19 -17.43 14.17
CA PRO A 104 47.10 -16.79 12.84
C PRO A 104 46.26 -17.46 11.74
N ASN A 105 45.50 -16.67 10.97
CA ASN A 105 44.71 -17.16 9.83
C ASN A 105 45.56 -17.42 8.56
N GLY A 106 46.75 -16.82 8.47
CA GLY A 106 47.75 -17.09 7.44
C GLY A 106 47.55 -16.34 6.13
N SER A 107 46.72 -15.30 6.11
CA SER A 107 46.48 -14.49 4.91
C SER A 107 47.78 -13.94 4.31
N GLN A 108 47.81 -13.89 2.98
CA GLN A 108 48.91 -13.29 2.19
C GLN A 108 48.46 -12.02 1.46
N ALA A 109 47.25 -11.54 1.76
CA ALA A 109 46.72 -10.31 1.17
C ALA A 109 47.48 -9.08 1.69
N SER A 110 47.38 -7.97 0.96
CA SER A 110 47.95 -6.68 1.38
C SER A 110 47.18 -5.54 0.71
N HIS A 111 47.12 -4.38 1.37
CA HIS A 111 46.51 -3.17 0.83
C HIS A 111 47.39 -1.94 1.14
N PRO A 112 47.79 -1.13 0.14
CA PRO A 112 48.79 -0.06 0.32
C PRO A 112 48.30 1.06 1.26
N GLU A 113 46.99 1.32 1.30
CA GLU A 113 46.39 2.39 2.10
C GLU A 113 46.33 2.09 3.60
N LEU A 114 46.74 0.89 4.04
CA LEU A 114 46.93 0.59 5.47
C LEU A 114 48.25 1.16 6.03
N LEU A 115 49.26 1.37 5.19
CA LEU A 115 50.60 1.80 5.64
C LEU A 115 50.61 3.10 6.45
N PRO A 116 49.77 4.12 6.15
CA PRO A 116 49.69 5.33 6.98
C PRO A 116 48.97 5.12 8.32
N LEU A 117 48.16 4.08 8.44
CA LEU A 117 47.39 3.75 9.65
C LEU A 117 48.21 2.85 10.60
N ALA A 118 49.01 1.95 10.04
CA ALA A 118 49.86 1.01 10.76
C ALA A 118 51.05 1.70 11.46
N ASN A 119 51.33 1.29 12.69
CA ASN A 119 52.49 1.74 13.48
C ASN A 119 53.56 0.63 13.69
N ASP A 120 53.31 -0.58 13.21
CA ASP A 120 54.19 -1.76 13.27
C ASP A 120 53.92 -2.69 12.06
N GLU A 121 54.41 -3.94 12.07
CA GLU A 121 54.20 -4.95 11.02
C GLU A 121 52.72 -5.36 10.87
N ILE A 122 52.26 -5.61 9.63
CA ILE A 122 50.86 -5.90 9.27
C ILE A 122 50.67 -7.40 9.02
N PHE A 123 49.64 -8.00 9.62
CA PHE A 123 49.30 -9.41 9.48
C PHE A 123 47.82 -9.65 9.13
N ASP A 124 47.50 -10.88 8.72
CA ASP A 124 46.14 -11.45 8.57
C ASP A 124 45.10 -10.58 7.83
N VAL A 125 45.57 -9.88 6.77
CA VAL A 125 44.77 -8.93 5.98
C VAL A 125 43.58 -9.60 5.30
N ALA A 126 42.40 -9.00 5.40
CA ALA A 126 41.22 -9.31 4.60
C ALA A 126 40.75 -8.07 3.82
N VAL A 127 40.49 -8.24 2.51
CA VAL A 127 40.10 -7.14 1.60
C VAL A 127 38.88 -7.53 0.78
N PHE A 128 37.85 -6.70 0.80
CA PHE A 128 36.84 -6.65 -0.25
C PHE A 128 37.04 -5.43 -1.12
N THR A 129 36.97 -5.61 -2.44
CA THR A 129 36.94 -4.54 -3.43
C THR A 129 35.60 -4.58 -4.15
N ILE A 130 34.83 -3.52 -4.06
CA ILE A 130 33.49 -3.40 -4.66
C ILE A 130 33.54 -2.25 -5.66
N ARG A 131 33.32 -2.55 -6.94
CA ARG A 131 33.11 -1.54 -7.99
C ARG A 131 31.64 -1.30 -8.17
N PHE A 132 31.22 -0.04 -8.14
CA PHE A 132 29.81 0.31 -8.18
C PHE A 132 29.56 1.68 -8.80
N ILE A 133 28.31 1.92 -9.16
CA ILE A 133 27.80 3.22 -9.56
C ILE A 133 26.71 3.60 -8.55
N PRO A 134 26.89 4.66 -7.74
CA PRO A 134 25.84 5.19 -6.89
C PRO A 134 24.81 5.94 -7.75
N THR A 135 23.53 5.73 -7.48
CA THR A 135 22.45 6.50 -8.10
C THR A 135 22.26 7.85 -7.42
N GLU A 136 22.72 7.99 -6.17
CA GLU A 136 22.52 9.19 -5.36
C GLU A 136 23.84 9.88 -4.98
N ASP A 137 23.75 11.05 -4.35
CA ASP A 137 24.90 11.91 -4.03
C ASP A 137 25.64 11.51 -2.74
N SER A 138 25.15 10.46 -2.08
CA SER A 138 25.73 9.94 -0.87
C SER A 138 25.71 8.42 -0.86
N ILE A 139 26.74 7.85 -0.26
CA ILE A 139 26.75 6.45 0.16
C ILE A 139 26.87 6.39 1.68
N MET A 140 26.25 5.37 2.28
CA MET A 140 26.50 5.06 3.69
C MET A 140 26.48 3.55 3.95
N PHE A 141 27.02 3.15 5.10
CA PHE A 141 26.78 1.85 5.72
C PHE A 141 27.09 1.88 7.22
N ARG A 142 26.48 0.94 7.94
CA ARG A 142 26.57 0.84 9.41
C ARG A 142 27.51 -0.28 9.81
N TYR A 143 28.38 -0.02 10.77
CA TYR A 143 29.40 -0.98 11.18
C TYR A 143 29.82 -0.83 12.65
N VAL A 144 30.45 -1.88 13.18
CA VAL A 144 31.04 -1.94 14.52
C VAL A 144 32.44 -2.55 14.43
N PHE A 145 33.41 -1.95 15.11
CA PHE A 145 34.76 -2.50 15.27
C PHE A 145 34.90 -3.14 16.66
N ALA A 146 35.50 -4.33 16.71
CA ALA A 146 35.72 -5.09 17.94
C ALA A 146 37.12 -5.71 17.95
N SER A 147 37.71 -5.90 19.13
CA SER A 147 39.05 -6.49 19.26
C SER A 147 39.25 -7.25 20.58
N GLU A 148 40.05 -8.33 20.53
CA GLU A 148 40.56 -9.03 21.72
C GLU A 148 41.63 -8.24 22.46
N GLU A 149 42.19 -7.20 21.84
CA GLU A 149 43.25 -6.37 22.43
C GLU A 149 42.74 -5.43 23.55
N TYR A 150 41.43 -5.20 23.61
CA TYR A 150 40.83 -4.41 24.68
C TYR A 150 40.79 -5.15 26.02
N PRO A 151 40.83 -4.43 27.15
CA PRO A 151 41.43 -3.12 27.34
C PRO A 151 42.96 -3.19 27.57
N GLU A 152 43.56 -4.38 27.62
CA GLU A 152 44.94 -4.60 28.06
C GLU A 152 45.98 -3.83 27.24
N PHE A 153 45.78 -3.75 25.93
CA PHE A 153 46.74 -3.18 24.97
C PHE A 153 46.41 -1.75 24.53
N VAL A 154 45.40 -1.12 25.13
CA VAL A 154 45.08 0.29 24.90
C VAL A 154 46.32 1.17 25.15
N CYS A 155 46.54 2.11 24.23
CA CYS A 155 47.74 2.94 24.13
C CYS A 155 49.03 2.14 23.95
N SER A 156 49.04 1.12 23.10
CA SER A 156 50.27 0.37 22.79
C SER A 156 50.56 0.32 21.29
N LYS A 157 51.65 -0.37 20.92
CA LYS A 157 52.04 -0.60 19.52
C LYS A 157 51.18 -1.66 18.82
N PHE A 158 50.49 -2.50 19.59
CA PHE A 158 49.50 -3.42 19.07
C PHE A 158 48.22 -2.59 18.95
N ASN A 159 47.83 -2.35 17.70
CA ASN A 159 46.76 -1.44 17.35
C ASN A 159 46.22 -1.82 16.00
N ASP A 160 45.37 -2.84 15.99
CA ASP A 160 44.75 -3.34 14.78
C ASP A 160 44.06 -2.20 14.02
N VAL A 161 44.18 -2.27 12.69
CA VAL A 161 43.74 -1.19 11.81
C VAL A 161 42.81 -1.72 10.74
N PHE A 162 41.86 -0.86 10.40
CA PHE A 162 41.02 -1.04 9.24
C PHE A 162 40.79 0.28 8.54
N GLY A 163 40.29 0.20 7.31
CA GLY A 163 39.96 1.36 6.52
C GLY A 163 38.91 1.05 5.47
N PHE A 164 38.09 2.05 5.20
CA PHE A 164 37.09 2.04 4.13
C PHE A 164 37.54 3.05 3.09
N PHE A 165 38.21 2.57 2.05
CA PHE A 165 38.87 3.41 1.07
C PHE A 165 37.97 3.58 -0.14
N LEU A 166 37.39 4.77 -0.28
CA LEU A 166 36.59 5.14 -1.44
C LEU A 166 37.50 5.81 -2.48
N THR A 167 37.45 5.32 -3.71
CA THR A 167 38.14 5.89 -4.87
C THR A 167 37.13 6.18 -5.97
N GLY A 168 37.12 7.40 -6.47
CA GLY A 168 36.30 7.80 -7.62
C GLY A 168 36.51 9.29 -7.92
N PRO A 169 35.75 9.88 -8.86
CA PRO A 169 35.87 11.30 -9.16
C PRO A 169 35.32 12.17 -8.03
N ASP A 170 36.02 13.26 -7.72
CA ASP A 170 35.49 14.38 -6.95
C ASP A 170 34.67 15.32 -7.84
N GLN A 171 34.11 16.39 -7.26
CA GLN A 171 33.29 17.38 -7.97
C GLN A 171 34.03 18.09 -9.12
N ASP A 172 35.37 18.04 -9.13
CA ASP A 172 36.22 18.62 -10.17
C ASP A 172 36.73 17.56 -11.18
N GLY A 173 36.28 16.30 -11.05
CA GLY A 173 36.65 15.16 -11.90
C GLY A 173 38.04 14.57 -11.61
N ASN A 174 38.68 14.94 -10.50
CA ASN A 174 39.93 14.34 -10.05
C ASN A 174 39.66 13.11 -9.19
N SER A 175 40.50 12.09 -9.26
CA SER A 175 40.35 10.91 -8.40
C SER A 175 41.39 10.90 -7.29
N SER A 176 40.92 10.77 -6.06
CA SER A 176 41.75 10.57 -4.86
C SER A 176 41.14 9.49 -3.98
N VAL A 177 41.97 8.86 -3.16
CA VAL A 177 41.53 7.84 -2.20
C VAL A 177 41.19 8.54 -0.90
N ILE A 178 39.99 8.29 -0.37
CA ILE A 178 39.55 8.81 0.93
C ILE A 178 39.23 7.66 1.89
N ASN A 179 39.72 7.74 3.13
CA ASN A 179 39.30 6.83 4.20
C ASN A 179 38.05 7.39 4.90
N ILE A 180 36.94 6.65 4.84
CA ILE A 180 35.66 7.05 5.42
C ILE A 180 35.35 6.35 6.76
N ALA A 181 36.24 5.47 7.22
CA ALA A 181 36.20 4.85 8.55
C ALA A 181 36.79 5.79 9.62
N LYS A 182 35.98 6.74 10.12
CA LYS A 182 36.41 7.75 11.10
C LYS A 182 35.62 7.66 12.40
N VAL A 183 36.26 8.02 13.51
CA VAL A 183 35.54 8.16 14.80
C VAL A 183 34.56 9.34 14.68
N PRO A 184 33.26 9.14 15.01
CA PRO A 184 32.23 10.17 14.88
C PRO A 184 32.64 11.52 15.47
N GLY A 185 32.51 12.57 14.66
CA GLY A 185 32.84 13.95 15.07
C GLY A 185 34.32 14.30 15.05
N THR A 186 35.20 13.41 14.58
CA THR A 186 36.65 13.65 14.50
C THR A 186 37.22 13.23 13.13
N ASP A 187 38.51 13.53 12.91
CA ASP A 187 39.29 13.00 11.77
C ASP A 187 40.14 11.78 12.14
N LEU A 188 40.01 11.26 13.37
CA LEU A 188 40.77 10.11 13.83
C LEU A 188 40.28 8.84 13.11
N PRO A 189 41.20 7.95 12.70
CA PRO A 189 40.82 6.61 12.27
C PRO A 189 40.23 5.84 13.46
N VAL A 190 39.36 4.87 13.20
CA VAL A 190 38.85 3.98 14.24
C VAL A 190 39.86 2.86 14.50
N SER A 191 40.30 2.71 15.74
CA SER A 191 41.20 1.65 16.21
C SER A 191 41.12 1.55 17.73
N ILE A 192 41.81 0.55 18.32
CA ILE A 192 41.85 0.39 19.78
C ILE A 192 42.47 1.57 20.52
N ASN A 193 43.38 2.31 19.88
CA ASN A 193 43.98 3.51 20.46
C ASN A 193 43.12 4.76 20.30
N SER A 194 42.07 4.77 19.46
CA SER A 194 41.22 5.95 19.23
C SER A 194 39.82 5.86 19.83
N VAL A 195 39.29 4.65 20.05
CA VAL A 195 38.03 4.40 20.77
C VAL A 195 38.29 3.36 21.85
N ASN A 196 38.32 3.76 23.12
CA ASN A 196 38.72 2.90 24.24
C ASN A 196 38.09 3.39 25.56
N ASN A 197 38.35 2.70 26.67
CA ASN A 197 37.80 3.04 27.99
C ASN A 197 38.35 4.33 28.66
N GLY A 198 39.06 5.18 27.92
CA GLY A 198 39.62 6.45 28.39
C GLY A 198 40.84 6.32 29.29
N ASN A 199 41.43 5.12 29.42
CA ASN A 199 42.62 4.88 30.21
C ASN A 199 43.62 4.01 29.45
N PRO A 200 44.94 4.26 29.59
CA PRO A 200 45.94 3.33 29.07
C PRO A 200 45.76 1.92 29.66
N GLY A 201 46.01 0.91 28.83
CA GLY A 201 45.98 -0.48 29.22
C GLY A 201 47.07 -0.85 30.24
N ASN A 202 46.94 -2.03 30.84
CA ASN A 202 47.86 -2.51 31.88
C ASN A 202 49.06 -3.29 31.32
N HIS A 203 49.18 -3.43 29.99
CA HIS A 203 50.30 -4.12 29.37
C HIS A 203 51.62 -3.32 29.52
N PRO A 204 52.79 -3.96 29.71
CA PRO A 204 54.07 -3.25 29.90
C PRO A 204 54.50 -2.35 28.74
N LEU A 205 53.93 -2.55 27.55
CA LEU A 205 54.18 -1.73 26.36
C LEU A 205 53.16 -0.61 26.16
N SER A 206 52.14 -0.50 27.02
CA SER A 206 51.19 0.61 26.98
C SER A 206 51.89 1.91 27.43
N ASN A 207 51.84 2.92 26.57
CA ASN A 207 52.39 4.25 26.77
C ASN A 207 51.43 5.30 26.18
N LEU A 208 51.16 6.36 26.95
CA LEU A 208 50.29 7.48 26.55
C LEU A 208 50.66 8.09 25.19
N ASP A 209 51.92 8.02 24.77
CA ASP A 209 52.36 8.52 23.46
C ASP A 209 51.57 7.89 22.29
N TYR A 210 51.09 6.64 22.41
CA TYR A 210 50.29 5.96 21.38
C TYR A 210 48.84 6.45 21.29
N CYS A 211 48.33 7.09 22.36
CA CYS A 211 47.02 7.72 22.40
C CYS A 211 47.11 9.26 22.32
N GLN A 212 48.27 9.80 21.92
CA GLN A 212 48.53 11.22 21.79
C GLN A 212 49.07 11.50 20.39
N GLY A 213 48.17 11.70 19.41
CA GLY A 213 48.54 12.02 18.03
C GLY A 213 47.41 11.81 17.05
N ASP A 214 47.75 11.73 15.76
CA ASP A 214 46.79 11.66 14.66
C ASP A 214 46.06 10.30 14.57
N ASN A 215 46.53 9.28 15.30
CA ASN A 215 46.02 7.89 15.25
C ASN A 215 45.51 7.36 16.60
N GLY A 216 45.31 8.22 17.61
CA GLY A 216 44.85 7.76 18.93
C GLY A 216 44.33 8.87 19.84
N SER A 217 43.43 8.51 20.75
CA SER A 217 42.77 9.41 21.70
C SER A 217 42.22 8.63 22.90
N LEU A 218 42.22 9.27 24.07
CA LEU A 218 41.50 8.78 25.27
C LEU A 218 40.15 9.50 25.48
N ASP A 219 39.80 10.46 24.62
CA ASP A 219 38.67 11.36 24.84
C ASP A 219 37.33 10.78 24.35
N ASN A 220 37.33 9.66 23.60
CA ASN A 220 36.14 9.07 22.97
C ASN A 220 35.57 7.89 23.77
N ALA A 221 35.70 7.91 25.09
CA ALA A 221 35.39 6.76 25.94
C ALA A 221 33.90 6.42 26.02
N GLU A 222 33.04 7.37 25.68
CA GLU A 222 31.60 7.21 25.55
C GLU A 222 31.18 6.37 24.34
N LEU A 223 32.04 6.23 23.34
CA LEU A 223 31.78 5.44 22.12
C LEU A 223 32.31 4.00 22.24
N PHE A 224 32.83 3.62 23.40
CA PHE A 224 33.43 2.32 23.68
C PHE A 224 32.54 1.48 24.59
N ASN A 225 32.31 0.24 24.18
CA ASN A 225 31.57 -0.77 24.91
C ASN A 225 32.51 -1.89 25.35
N ASN A 226 32.50 -2.19 26.64
CA ASN A 226 33.31 -3.25 27.21
C ASN A 226 32.55 -4.58 27.15
N ASN A 227 33.18 -5.62 26.59
CA ASN A 227 32.59 -6.95 26.57
C ASN A 227 33.19 -7.81 27.68
N LEU A 228 32.52 -7.84 28.83
CA LEU A 228 33.13 -8.41 30.02
C LEU A 228 33.09 -9.93 30.08
N PHE A 229 32.12 -10.63 29.48
CA PHE A 229 32.00 -12.10 29.51
C PHE A 229 31.05 -12.68 28.44
N ASP A 230 30.65 -11.87 27.45
CA ASP A 230 29.61 -12.23 26.47
C ASP A 230 30.22 -12.54 25.10
N VAL A 231 29.37 -12.87 24.14
CA VAL A 231 29.69 -12.95 22.70
C VAL A 231 29.63 -11.54 22.07
N PRO A 232 30.42 -11.23 21.02
CA PRO A 232 31.45 -12.05 20.35
C PRO A 232 32.72 -12.22 21.18
N VAL A 233 33.72 -12.93 20.65
CA VAL A 233 34.97 -13.28 21.37
C VAL A 233 35.87 -12.09 21.71
N TYR A 234 35.58 -10.94 21.14
CA TYR A 234 36.30 -9.69 21.36
C TYR A 234 36.02 -9.12 22.75
N ASN A 235 37.06 -8.61 23.42
CA ASN A 235 36.98 -8.05 24.78
C ASN A 235 36.36 -6.64 24.85
N GLY A 236 36.21 -5.97 23.70
CA GLY A 236 35.54 -4.69 23.60
C GLY A 236 35.18 -4.34 22.15
N TYR A 237 34.25 -3.41 21.99
CA TYR A 237 33.75 -2.98 20.68
C TYR A 237 33.28 -1.51 20.70
N THR A 238 33.15 -0.90 19.53
CA THR A 238 32.65 0.48 19.39
C THR A 238 31.13 0.52 19.43
N ASP A 239 30.55 1.70 19.65
CA ASP A 239 29.16 1.95 19.23
C ASP A 239 29.00 1.67 17.72
N VAL A 240 27.74 1.53 17.27
CA VAL A 240 27.42 1.42 15.85
C VAL A 240 27.75 2.74 15.16
N PHE A 241 28.75 2.71 14.29
CA PHE A 241 29.17 3.85 13.49
C PHE A 241 28.54 3.81 12.10
N VAL A 242 28.39 5.00 11.51
CA VAL A 242 27.95 5.17 10.13
C VAL A 242 29.14 5.67 9.33
N ALA A 243 29.65 4.85 8.41
CA ALA A 243 30.56 5.31 7.37
C ALA A 243 29.70 5.99 6.30
N LYS A 244 30.03 7.22 5.93
CA LYS A 244 29.32 7.94 4.87
C LYS A 244 30.27 8.79 4.05
N ALA A 245 29.96 8.94 2.77
CA ALA A 245 30.72 9.77 1.86
C ALA A 245 29.79 10.49 0.88
N ALA A 246 30.15 11.72 0.53
CA ALA A 246 29.58 12.35 -0.65
C ALA A 246 30.21 11.72 -1.89
N VAL A 247 29.36 11.40 -2.86
CA VAL A 247 29.72 10.86 -4.17
C VAL A 247 29.03 11.70 -5.25
N THR A 248 29.50 11.58 -6.48
CA THR A 248 28.81 12.15 -7.64
C THR A 248 27.94 11.04 -8.23
N PRO A 249 26.61 11.22 -8.29
CA PRO A 249 25.72 10.26 -8.94
C PRO A 249 26.22 9.84 -10.32
N CYS A 250 25.99 8.58 -10.68
CA CYS A 250 26.27 8.03 -12.01
C CYS A 250 27.75 8.02 -12.43
N GLN A 251 28.67 8.16 -11.48
CA GLN A 251 30.09 7.97 -11.70
C GLN A 251 30.54 6.62 -11.14
N GLU A 252 31.56 6.01 -11.74
CA GLU A 252 32.12 4.77 -11.22
C GLU A 252 32.97 5.06 -9.97
N TYR A 253 32.68 4.33 -8.89
CA TYR A 253 33.45 4.32 -7.66
C TYR A 253 33.96 2.90 -7.36
N THR A 254 35.04 2.85 -6.59
CA THR A 254 35.59 1.62 -6.00
C THR A 254 35.67 1.80 -4.49
N MET A 255 35.01 0.92 -3.75
CA MET A 255 35.09 0.81 -2.29
C MET A 255 36.01 -0.36 -1.92
N SER A 256 37.05 -0.10 -1.14
CA SER A 256 37.86 -1.16 -0.52
C SER A 256 37.58 -1.22 0.98
N LEU A 257 37.02 -2.33 1.45
CA LEU A 257 36.87 -2.64 2.88
C LEU A 257 38.06 -3.49 3.32
N VAL A 258 38.86 -3.00 4.27
CA VAL A 258 40.14 -3.62 4.64
C VAL A 258 40.28 -3.72 6.15
N LEU A 259 40.67 -4.89 6.66
CA LEU A 259 40.99 -5.15 8.08
C LEU A 259 42.33 -5.91 8.20
N ALA A 260 43.13 -5.59 9.21
CA ALA A 260 44.42 -6.25 9.47
C ALA A 260 44.90 -6.13 10.93
N ASP A 261 45.68 -7.12 11.38
CA ASP A 261 46.35 -7.11 12.68
C ASP A 261 47.65 -6.31 12.63
N ILE A 262 48.02 -5.68 13.74
CA ILE A 262 49.24 -4.87 13.84
C ILE A 262 50.14 -5.28 14.99
N GLY A 263 51.40 -5.56 14.65
CA GLY A 263 52.47 -5.83 15.61
C GLY A 263 52.58 -7.29 16.04
N ASP A 264 51.48 -8.05 16.00
CA ASP A 264 51.46 -9.51 16.08
C ASP A 264 50.22 -10.11 15.38
N PRO A 265 50.24 -11.40 15.02
CA PRO A 265 49.12 -12.10 14.38
C PRO A 265 48.30 -12.99 15.34
N LEU A 266 48.35 -12.75 16.66
CA LEU A 266 47.80 -13.69 17.67
C LEU A 266 46.48 -13.23 18.29
N TRP A 267 46.25 -11.93 18.38
CA TRP A 267 45.03 -11.36 18.95
C TRP A 267 44.23 -10.74 17.83
N ASP A 268 42.98 -11.20 17.70
CA ASP A 268 42.19 -10.91 16.52
C ASP A 268 41.25 -9.71 16.73
N SER A 269 40.94 -9.05 15.61
CA SER A 269 39.95 -7.99 15.49
C SER A 269 38.82 -8.39 14.54
N GLY A 270 37.66 -7.74 14.70
CA GLY A 270 36.44 -8.00 13.94
C GLY A 270 35.75 -6.71 13.49
N LEU A 271 35.25 -6.71 12.25
CA LEU A 271 34.36 -5.70 11.70
C LEU A 271 33.01 -6.33 11.37
N PHE A 272 32.00 -5.82 12.04
CA PHE A 272 30.61 -6.20 11.82
C PHE A 272 29.95 -5.13 10.95
N PHE A 273 29.37 -5.53 9.83
CA PHE A 273 28.59 -4.67 8.94
C PHE A 273 27.12 -5.07 9.05
N GLU A 274 26.22 -4.09 9.12
CA GLU A 274 24.79 -4.36 9.13
C GLU A 274 24.32 -4.81 7.74
N ALA A 275 23.43 -5.81 7.71
CA ALA A 275 22.83 -6.29 6.47
C ALA A 275 22.14 -5.14 5.70
N GLN A 276 22.25 -5.15 4.37
CA GLN A 276 21.65 -4.16 3.44
C GLN A 276 22.01 -2.69 3.73
N SER A 277 23.00 -2.44 4.59
CA SER A 277 23.34 -1.07 4.98
C SER A 277 24.21 -0.36 3.96
N PHE A 278 24.80 -1.05 2.96
CA PHE A 278 25.52 -0.40 1.87
C PHE A 278 24.58 0.08 0.78
N CYS A 279 24.13 1.32 0.91
CA CYS A 279 23.13 1.95 0.05
C CYS A 279 23.56 3.36 -0.38
N SER A 280 22.98 3.83 -1.48
CA SER A 280 23.05 5.21 -1.92
C SER A 280 21.71 5.88 -1.61
N PHE A 281 21.73 7.08 -1.01
CA PHE A 281 20.52 7.77 -0.58
C PHE A 281 20.43 9.20 -1.11
N ALA A 282 19.30 9.48 -1.78
CA ALA A 282 18.46 10.67 -1.80
C ALA A 282 17.09 10.19 -2.36
N GLY A 283 15.95 10.66 -1.83
CA GLY A 283 14.65 9.98 -2.01
C GLY A 283 14.11 9.92 -3.44
N GLY A 284 13.54 8.78 -3.86
CA GLY A 284 12.81 8.60 -5.13
C GLY A 284 13.67 8.03 -6.26
N GLY A 285 13.29 6.87 -6.84
CA GLY A 285 14.07 6.12 -7.85
C GLY A 285 13.76 6.50 -9.30
N HIS A 286 14.48 6.01 -10.32
CA HIS A 286 14.08 6.22 -11.73
C HIS A 286 14.52 5.11 -12.70
N ASP A 287 13.54 4.37 -13.24
CA ASP A 287 13.29 4.19 -14.69
C ASP A 287 11.93 3.47 -14.88
N SER A 288 10.88 4.22 -15.20
CA SER A 288 9.54 3.68 -15.49
C SER A 288 8.94 4.37 -16.70
N ARG A 289 8.27 3.59 -17.56
CA ARG A 289 7.54 4.06 -18.74
C ARG A 289 6.06 3.82 -18.53
N GLU A 290 5.27 4.85 -18.72
CA GLU A 290 3.81 4.79 -18.57
C GLU A 290 3.14 5.16 -19.89
N GLU A 291 2.17 4.35 -20.32
CA GLU A 291 1.43 4.55 -21.57
C GLU A 291 -0.06 4.73 -21.29
N VAL A 292 -0.64 5.82 -21.81
CA VAL A 292 -2.05 6.17 -21.70
C VAL A 292 -2.61 6.38 -23.11
N THR A 293 -3.81 5.87 -23.40
CA THR A 293 -4.50 6.16 -24.67
C THR A 293 -5.57 7.23 -24.42
N VAL A 294 -5.63 8.25 -25.28
CA VAL A 294 -6.60 9.34 -25.26
C VAL A 294 -7.31 9.40 -26.61
N VAL A 295 -8.63 9.57 -26.59
CA VAL A 295 -9.45 9.70 -27.79
C VAL A 295 -9.70 11.18 -28.07
N GLU A 296 -9.47 11.63 -29.29
CA GLU A 296 -9.72 13.02 -29.72
C GLU A 296 -11.18 13.45 -29.53
N SER A 297 -11.42 14.74 -29.23
CA SER A 297 -12.73 15.34 -28.94
C SER A 297 -13.50 14.79 -27.73
N CYS A 298 -12.94 13.82 -27.00
CA CYS A 298 -13.45 13.45 -25.68
C CYS A 298 -12.90 14.43 -24.64
N SER A 299 -13.77 14.88 -23.71
CA SER A 299 -13.56 15.97 -22.74
C SER A 299 -12.10 16.19 -22.29
N PRO A 300 -11.62 17.44 -22.09
CA PRO A 300 -10.24 17.70 -21.68
C PRO A 300 -9.90 16.94 -20.41
N GLY A 301 -8.87 16.09 -20.50
CA GLY A 301 -8.39 15.31 -19.39
C GLY A 301 -7.26 16.05 -18.69
N LEU A 302 -7.25 16.02 -17.35
CA LEU A 302 -6.03 16.23 -16.61
C LEU A 302 -5.19 14.96 -16.77
N LEU A 303 -4.15 15.04 -17.59
CA LEU A 303 -3.15 13.99 -17.66
C LEU A 303 -2.31 14.08 -16.38
N GLU A 304 -2.48 13.08 -15.52
CA GLU A 304 -1.67 12.90 -14.33
C GLU A 304 -0.31 12.33 -14.73
N VAL A 305 0.74 13.08 -14.45
CA VAL A 305 2.12 12.65 -14.67
C VAL A 305 2.78 12.47 -13.31
N ALA A 306 2.86 11.23 -12.83
CA ALA A 306 3.46 10.93 -11.54
C ALA A 306 4.96 11.28 -11.54
N LEU A 307 5.37 12.04 -10.52
CA LEU A 307 6.73 12.51 -10.22
C LEU A 307 7.32 11.82 -8.99
N ASP A 308 6.64 10.81 -8.43
CA ASP A 308 6.98 9.94 -7.29
C ASP A 308 8.41 9.36 -7.24
N ASN A 309 9.09 9.47 -8.37
CA ASN A 309 10.40 8.94 -8.68
C ASN A 309 11.49 10.04 -8.66
N PHE A 310 11.14 11.33 -8.72
CA PHE A 310 12.11 12.43 -8.60
C PHE A 310 12.21 12.94 -7.15
N PRO A 311 13.41 13.05 -6.57
CA PRO A 311 13.57 13.69 -5.26
C PRO A 311 13.08 15.14 -5.25
N ASP A 312 12.51 15.61 -4.14
CA ASP A 312 12.14 17.04 -3.93
C ASP A 312 13.31 18.01 -4.20
N THR A 313 14.56 17.53 -4.06
CA THR A 313 15.78 18.30 -4.28
C THR A 313 16.13 18.54 -5.75
N ASP A 314 15.49 17.83 -6.68
CA ASP A 314 15.74 17.91 -8.13
C ASP A 314 14.90 18.98 -8.85
N PHE A 315 14.14 19.79 -8.11
CA PHE A 315 13.35 20.89 -8.68
C PHE A 315 14.18 22.15 -9.00
N PRO A 316 13.89 22.85 -10.12
CA PRO A 316 12.83 22.56 -11.08
C PRO A 316 13.19 21.41 -12.03
N LEU A 317 12.27 20.45 -12.18
CA LEU A 317 12.38 19.40 -13.19
C LEU A 317 12.28 20.01 -14.59
N THR A 318 12.98 19.42 -15.56
CA THR A 318 12.87 19.83 -16.95
C THR A 318 12.00 18.84 -17.70
N TYR A 319 11.18 19.32 -18.63
CA TYR A 319 10.41 18.45 -19.52
C TYR A 319 10.73 18.74 -20.98
N THR A 320 10.63 17.71 -21.83
CA THR A 320 10.65 17.82 -23.29
C THR A 320 9.50 17.01 -23.85
N ILE A 321 8.72 17.61 -24.75
CA ILE A 321 7.61 16.98 -25.45
C ILE A 321 8.08 16.61 -26.86
N THR A 322 8.05 15.31 -27.17
CA THR A 322 8.31 14.73 -28.48
C THR A 322 7.13 13.85 -28.90
N GLY A 323 7.31 13.02 -29.92
CA GLY A 323 6.28 12.10 -30.40
C GLY A 323 6.01 12.24 -31.89
N THR A 324 4.93 11.63 -32.33
CA THR A 324 4.46 11.67 -33.72
C THR A 324 3.34 12.69 -33.97
N ALA A 325 2.61 13.10 -32.92
CA ALA A 325 1.55 14.11 -33.00
C ALA A 325 2.09 15.55 -33.09
N GLU A 326 1.45 16.40 -33.88
CA GLU A 326 1.74 17.81 -34.12
C GLU A 326 0.94 18.75 -33.19
N ALA A 327 1.66 19.48 -32.32
CA ALA A 327 1.05 20.43 -31.39
C ALA A 327 0.28 21.56 -32.11
N GLY A 328 -0.97 21.78 -31.68
CA GLY A 328 -1.91 22.75 -32.24
C GLY A 328 -2.72 22.23 -33.43
N SER A 329 -2.33 21.10 -34.02
CA SER A 329 -3.14 20.34 -34.98
C SER A 329 -3.88 19.22 -34.24
N ASP A 330 -3.13 18.39 -33.50
CA ASP A 330 -3.63 17.12 -32.97
C ASP A 330 -3.83 17.18 -31.46
N TYR A 331 -3.14 18.11 -30.77
CA TYR A 331 -3.35 18.39 -29.36
C TYR A 331 -2.94 19.82 -28.94
N THR A 332 -3.47 20.30 -27.81
CA THR A 332 -2.88 21.41 -27.06
C THR A 332 -2.61 21.01 -25.61
N LEU A 333 -1.51 21.54 -25.05
CA LEU A 333 -1.19 21.45 -23.62
C LEU A 333 -1.21 22.86 -23.06
N ALA A 334 -2.10 23.14 -22.10
CA ALA A 334 -2.24 24.48 -21.57
C ALA A 334 -0.94 24.93 -20.87
N GLY A 335 -0.40 26.08 -21.30
CA GLY A 335 0.78 26.69 -20.67
C GLY A 335 2.14 26.05 -21.00
N LEU A 336 2.20 24.98 -21.80
CA LEU A 336 3.45 24.29 -22.15
C LEU A 336 3.81 24.42 -23.64
N SER A 337 5.11 24.45 -23.96
CA SER A 337 5.57 24.49 -25.36
C SER A 337 6.90 23.79 -25.56
N GLY A 338 6.88 22.57 -26.12
CA GLY A 338 8.07 21.85 -26.60
C GLY A 338 9.04 21.39 -25.50
N SER A 339 9.58 22.31 -24.71
CA SER A 339 10.34 22.01 -23.50
C SER A 339 10.23 23.16 -22.48
N GLY A 340 10.40 22.85 -21.20
CA GLY A 340 10.24 23.84 -20.14
C GLY A 340 10.65 23.33 -18.77
N GLN A 341 10.17 24.01 -17.73
CA GLN A 341 10.36 23.63 -16.33
C GLN A 341 9.01 23.25 -15.73
N VAL A 342 8.99 22.28 -14.81
CA VAL A 342 7.82 21.98 -13.97
C VAL A 342 7.79 23.02 -12.85
N GLU A 343 6.72 23.82 -12.76
CA GLU A 343 6.69 25.03 -11.91
C GLU A 343 6.18 24.83 -10.46
N GLU A 344 5.64 23.65 -10.09
CA GLU A 344 5.02 23.39 -8.77
C GLU A 344 5.48 22.03 -8.17
N PRO A 345 5.76 21.92 -6.86
CA PRO A 345 6.14 20.67 -6.21
C PRO A 345 4.91 19.89 -5.75
N VAL A 346 4.63 18.78 -6.42
CA VAL A 346 3.62 17.77 -6.09
C VAL A 346 4.10 16.42 -6.65
N ASP A 347 3.77 15.32 -5.97
CA ASP A 347 4.07 13.95 -6.44
C ASP A 347 3.40 13.62 -7.80
N ILE A 348 2.51 14.49 -8.29
CA ILE A 348 1.79 14.36 -9.55
C ILE A 348 1.75 15.71 -10.27
N TRP A 349 2.27 15.77 -11.49
CA TRP A 349 2.16 16.92 -12.37
C TRP A 349 0.90 16.80 -13.25
N LEU A 350 -0.05 17.71 -13.03
CA LEU A 350 -1.32 17.74 -13.76
C LEU A 350 -1.20 18.57 -15.03
N LEU A 351 -1.43 17.93 -16.18
CA LEU A 351 -1.38 18.57 -17.49
C LEU A 351 -2.78 18.64 -18.11
N GLU A 352 -3.27 19.85 -18.38
CA GLU A 352 -4.47 20.02 -19.19
C GLU A 352 -4.15 19.66 -20.65
N LEU A 353 -4.54 18.45 -21.06
CA LEU A 353 -4.43 17.95 -22.41
C LEU A 353 -5.78 18.05 -23.13
N ASP A 354 -5.78 18.77 -24.24
CA ASP A 354 -6.91 18.86 -25.17
C ASP A 354 -6.51 18.15 -26.48
N ALA A 355 -7.05 16.96 -26.73
CA ALA A 355 -6.83 16.20 -27.96
C ALA A 355 -7.83 16.66 -29.04
N ILE A 356 -7.32 17.21 -30.14
CA ILE A 356 -8.11 17.88 -31.16
C ILE A 356 -8.57 16.86 -32.21
N ASP A 357 -9.87 16.79 -32.45
CA ASP A 357 -10.42 16.10 -33.65
C ASP A 357 -10.44 17.10 -34.82
N ASP A 358 -9.63 16.83 -35.84
CA ASP A 358 -9.57 17.65 -37.05
C ASP A 358 -10.54 17.17 -38.16
N GLY A 359 -11.27 16.08 -37.90
CA GLY A 359 -12.25 15.45 -38.78
C GLY A 359 -11.63 14.57 -39.88
N LEU A 360 -10.32 14.36 -39.88
CA LEU A 360 -9.63 13.39 -40.74
C LEU A 360 -9.66 11.99 -40.10
N ALA A 361 -9.18 11.00 -40.85
CA ALA A 361 -9.11 9.63 -40.37
C ALA A 361 -7.66 9.17 -40.51
N GLU A 362 -7.00 8.96 -39.39
CA GLU A 362 -5.55 8.82 -39.29
C GLU A 362 -5.16 7.56 -38.51
N SER A 363 -3.86 7.29 -38.46
CA SER A 363 -3.34 6.22 -37.60
C SER A 363 -2.97 6.83 -36.27
N ALA A 364 -3.25 6.12 -35.18
CA ALA A 364 -2.91 6.58 -33.83
C ALA A 364 -1.50 7.20 -33.73
N GLU A 365 -1.47 8.39 -33.15
CA GLU A 365 -0.28 9.20 -32.97
C GLU A 365 0.14 9.20 -31.50
N THR A 366 1.31 9.74 -31.21
CA THR A 366 1.85 9.75 -29.85
C THR A 366 2.37 11.12 -29.47
N ILE A 367 2.11 11.50 -28.22
CA ILE A 367 2.83 12.52 -27.48
C ILE A 367 3.75 11.77 -26.52
N GLU A 368 5.03 12.13 -26.49
CA GLU A 368 6.00 11.59 -25.55
C GLU A 368 6.49 12.72 -24.66
N ILE A 369 6.17 12.68 -23.37
CA ILE A 369 6.58 13.65 -22.38
C ILE A 369 7.76 13.07 -21.62
N LEU A 370 8.94 13.56 -21.94
CA LEU A 370 10.19 13.22 -21.28
C LEU A 370 10.43 14.16 -20.12
N ILE A 371 10.54 13.64 -18.91
CA ILE A 371 10.86 14.41 -17.71
C ILE A 371 12.27 14.03 -17.27
N GLN A 372 13.10 15.05 -17.07
CA GLN A 372 14.50 14.89 -16.71
C GLN A 372 14.80 15.72 -15.46
N GLY A 373 15.35 15.03 -14.45
CA GLY A 373 15.86 15.58 -13.20
C GLY A 373 17.36 15.92 -13.28
N GLY A 374 17.94 16.33 -12.15
CA GLY A 374 19.31 16.84 -12.08
C GLY A 374 20.39 15.75 -12.16
N THR A 375 20.07 14.50 -11.83
CA THR A 375 21.08 13.46 -11.52
C THR A 375 20.80 12.07 -12.12
N CYS A 376 20.47 12.00 -13.42
CA CYS A 376 20.28 10.79 -14.25
C CYS A 376 18.91 10.10 -14.19
N ALA A 377 17.97 10.69 -13.47
CA ALA A 377 16.56 10.34 -13.50
C ALA A 377 15.88 10.78 -14.82
N GLU A 378 15.34 9.82 -15.57
CA GLU A 378 14.51 10.06 -16.76
C GLU A 378 13.19 9.28 -16.62
N LYS A 379 12.05 9.97 -16.86
CA LYS A 379 10.73 9.33 -17.00
C LYS A 379 10.17 9.65 -18.36
N ALA A 380 9.58 8.66 -19.02
CA ALA A 380 8.86 8.87 -20.26
C ALA A 380 7.38 8.52 -20.08
N TYR A 381 6.52 9.51 -20.25
CA TYR A 381 5.08 9.33 -20.38
C TYR A 381 4.68 9.33 -21.86
N ILE A 382 4.01 8.28 -22.30
CA ILE A 382 3.56 8.13 -23.68
C ILE A 382 2.04 8.26 -23.70
N VAL A 383 1.54 9.31 -24.34
CA VAL A 383 0.11 9.49 -24.61
C VAL A 383 -0.15 9.10 -26.06
N ARG A 384 -0.97 8.08 -26.27
CA ARG A 384 -1.40 7.64 -27.59
C ARG A 384 -2.72 8.30 -27.96
N LEU A 385 -2.73 9.16 -28.96
CA LEU A 385 -3.93 9.81 -29.50
C LEU A 385 -4.60 8.89 -30.52
N VAL A 386 -5.92 8.77 -30.46
CA VAL A 386 -6.72 8.02 -31.43
C VAL A 386 -7.95 8.81 -31.84
N ASP A 387 -8.33 8.71 -33.11
CA ASP A 387 -9.54 9.32 -33.66
C ASP A 387 -10.81 8.86 -32.89
N PRO A 388 -11.84 9.73 -32.81
CA PRO A 388 -13.09 9.36 -32.18
C PRO A 388 -13.85 8.31 -33.00
N LEU A 389 -14.67 7.52 -32.31
CA LEU A 389 -15.60 6.64 -32.98
C LEU A 389 -16.69 7.46 -33.65
N ARG A 390 -17.09 7.09 -34.87
CA ARG A 390 -18.14 7.74 -35.64
C ARG A 390 -19.29 6.78 -35.87
N ILE A 391 -20.49 7.32 -36.01
CA ILE A 391 -21.68 6.56 -36.36
C ILE A 391 -21.98 6.75 -37.85
N GLU A 392 -22.09 5.65 -38.59
CA GLU A 392 -22.56 5.64 -39.98
C GLU A 392 -23.93 4.99 -40.10
N GLY A 393 -24.84 5.67 -40.81
CA GLY A 393 -26.17 5.17 -41.14
C GLY A 393 -26.84 6.05 -42.20
N PRO A 394 -28.00 5.63 -42.75
CA PRO A 394 -28.78 6.48 -43.65
C PRO A 394 -29.37 7.67 -42.87
N ALA A 395 -28.98 8.88 -43.26
CA ALA A 395 -29.37 10.14 -42.60
C ALA A 395 -30.87 10.48 -42.69
N SER A 396 -31.65 9.76 -43.51
CA SER A 396 -33.10 9.96 -43.62
C SER A 396 -33.85 8.64 -43.72
N ALA A 397 -35.02 8.58 -43.07
CA ALA A 397 -35.97 7.48 -43.16
C ALA A 397 -37.33 7.99 -43.66
N LEU A 398 -37.95 7.26 -44.59
CA LEU A 398 -39.32 7.56 -45.03
C LEU A 398 -40.30 6.91 -44.06
N CYS A 399 -41.37 7.61 -43.68
CA CYS A 399 -42.45 7.00 -42.90
C CYS A 399 -42.97 5.75 -43.63
N SER A 400 -42.70 4.56 -43.08
CA SER A 400 -42.91 3.19 -43.60
C SER A 400 -41.75 2.44 -44.27
N SER A 401 -40.52 2.97 -44.37
CA SER A 401 -39.37 2.11 -44.68
C SER A 401 -38.94 1.33 -43.43
N GLY A 402 -38.46 0.08 -43.61
CA GLY A 402 -38.07 -0.83 -42.52
C GLY A 402 -36.90 -0.31 -41.66
N ALA A 403 -36.47 -1.14 -40.70
CA ALA A 403 -35.39 -0.82 -39.75
C ALA A 403 -34.16 -0.20 -40.44
N VAL A 404 -33.64 0.86 -39.84
CA VAL A 404 -32.41 1.52 -40.21
C VAL A 404 -31.28 0.95 -39.36
N THR A 405 -30.17 0.59 -40.02
CA THR A 405 -28.96 0.14 -39.34
C THR A 405 -28.03 1.31 -39.09
N LEU A 406 -27.58 1.49 -37.85
CA LEU A 406 -26.50 2.40 -37.48
C LEU A 406 -25.28 1.54 -37.11
N ASN A 407 -24.11 1.86 -37.64
CA ASN A 407 -22.86 1.16 -37.34
C ASN A 407 -21.86 2.13 -36.73
N VAL A 408 -21.11 1.66 -35.75
CA VAL A 408 -19.95 2.36 -35.21
C VAL A 408 -18.74 2.02 -36.08
N ILE A 409 -18.03 3.04 -36.53
CA ILE A 409 -16.79 2.94 -37.28
C ILE A 409 -15.73 3.82 -36.59
N GLY A 410 -14.44 3.58 -36.84
CA GLY A 410 -13.36 4.36 -36.22
C GLY A 410 -12.12 3.51 -36.02
N ASP A 411 -11.21 3.98 -35.16
CA ASP A 411 -9.97 3.27 -34.86
C ASP A 411 -10.24 1.88 -34.25
N SER A 412 -9.52 0.88 -34.77
CA SER A 412 -9.72 -0.53 -34.38
C SER A 412 -9.32 -0.86 -32.94
N ALA A 413 -8.43 -0.07 -32.32
CA ALA A 413 -8.07 -0.20 -30.92
C ALA A 413 -9.18 0.37 -30.04
N ALA A 414 -9.74 1.55 -30.37
CA ALA A 414 -10.89 2.10 -29.65
C ALA A 414 -12.12 1.17 -29.72
N LEU A 415 -12.38 0.55 -30.89
CA LEU A 415 -13.46 -0.42 -31.08
C LEU A 415 -13.27 -1.74 -30.31
N ALA A 416 -12.03 -2.12 -29.99
CA ALA A 416 -11.72 -3.36 -29.27
C ALA A 416 -11.62 -3.17 -27.76
N SER A 417 -11.32 -1.95 -27.31
CA SER A 417 -11.00 -1.64 -25.91
C SER A 417 -12.20 -1.19 -25.08
N TYR A 418 -13.29 -0.67 -25.67
CA TYR A 418 -14.39 -0.05 -24.93
C TYR A 418 -15.75 -0.74 -25.10
N PRO A 419 -16.57 -0.82 -24.03
CA PRO A 419 -17.97 -1.19 -24.16
C PRO A 419 -18.73 -0.09 -24.94
N LEU A 420 -19.56 -0.51 -25.89
CA LEU A 420 -20.34 0.37 -26.76
C LEU A 420 -21.80 0.34 -26.35
N VAL A 421 -22.28 1.39 -25.66
CA VAL A 421 -23.64 1.46 -25.12
C VAL A 421 -24.42 2.59 -25.80
N TRP A 422 -25.59 2.26 -26.35
CA TRP A 422 -26.45 3.23 -27.00
C TRP A 422 -27.54 3.74 -26.06
N ASN A 423 -28.02 4.97 -26.25
CA ASN A 423 -29.18 5.52 -25.50
C ASN A 423 -30.50 4.73 -25.69
N THR A 424 -30.53 3.78 -26.62
CA THR A 424 -31.64 2.83 -26.81
C THR A 424 -31.59 1.65 -25.82
N GLY A 425 -30.50 1.51 -25.05
CA GLY A 425 -30.22 0.36 -24.18
C GLY A 425 -29.67 -0.86 -24.92
N GLN A 426 -29.35 -0.74 -26.21
CA GLN A 426 -28.69 -1.79 -27.00
C GLN A 426 -27.16 -1.66 -26.90
N GLU A 427 -26.46 -2.79 -26.98
CA GLU A 427 -25.00 -2.85 -26.91
C GLU A 427 -24.39 -3.35 -28.24
N GLY A 428 -23.16 -2.89 -28.52
CA GLY A 428 -22.34 -3.37 -29.64
C GLY A 428 -22.17 -2.37 -30.79
N ALA A 429 -21.30 -2.73 -31.73
CA ALA A 429 -20.87 -1.86 -32.83
C ALA A 429 -21.94 -1.64 -33.93
N SER A 430 -23.15 -2.16 -33.78
CA SER A 430 -24.25 -1.98 -34.74
C SER A 430 -25.61 -2.13 -34.05
N ILE A 431 -26.53 -1.20 -34.34
CA ILE A 431 -27.93 -1.25 -33.86
C ILE A 431 -28.94 -1.09 -35.00
N GLN A 432 -30.16 -1.57 -34.78
CA GLN A 432 -31.29 -1.43 -35.71
C GLN A 432 -32.39 -0.60 -35.06
N VAL A 433 -32.74 0.53 -35.68
CA VAL A 433 -33.69 1.51 -35.13
C VAL A 433 -34.81 1.82 -36.12
N GLN A 434 -35.98 2.23 -35.62
CA GLN A 434 -37.17 2.55 -36.42
C GLN A 434 -37.81 3.87 -35.95
N PRO A 435 -37.16 5.02 -36.19
CA PRO A 435 -37.68 6.32 -35.78
C PRO A 435 -39.02 6.62 -36.47
N GLN A 436 -40.02 7.04 -35.70
CA GLN A 436 -41.32 7.51 -36.23
C GLN A 436 -41.35 9.02 -36.45
N GLU A 437 -40.42 9.73 -35.82
CA GLU A 437 -40.15 11.16 -35.93
C GLU A 437 -38.63 11.36 -35.96
N THR A 438 -38.13 12.53 -36.35
CA THR A 438 -36.69 12.81 -36.35
C THR A 438 -36.11 12.53 -34.96
N THR A 439 -35.20 11.57 -34.87
CA THR A 439 -34.67 11.05 -33.60
C THR A 439 -33.14 11.06 -33.62
N SER A 440 -32.52 11.52 -32.54
CA SER A 440 -31.08 11.44 -32.33
C SER A 440 -30.70 10.23 -31.48
N TYR A 441 -29.73 9.45 -31.96
CA TYR A 441 -29.18 8.29 -31.26
C TYR A 441 -27.78 8.65 -30.77
N THR A 442 -27.53 8.45 -29.49
CA THR A 442 -26.21 8.67 -28.89
C THR A 442 -25.56 7.33 -28.53
N LEU A 443 -24.26 7.27 -28.73
CA LEU A 443 -23.37 6.18 -28.32
C LEU A 443 -22.42 6.75 -27.27
N ASP A 444 -22.39 6.11 -26.11
CA ASP A 444 -21.43 6.37 -25.05
C ASP A 444 -20.37 5.25 -25.06
N TYR A 445 -19.09 5.63 -25.03
CA TYR A 445 -17.94 4.72 -24.99
C TYR A 445 -16.76 5.37 -24.24
N GLY A 446 -15.86 4.57 -23.65
CA GLY A 446 -14.74 5.08 -22.83
C GLY A 446 -14.40 4.17 -21.64
N GLY A 447 -13.49 4.62 -20.79
CA GLY A 447 -13.00 3.90 -19.59
C GLY A 447 -13.24 4.69 -18.29
N TYR A 448 -12.66 4.23 -17.17
CA TYR A 448 -12.83 4.87 -15.84
C TYR A 448 -12.34 6.32 -15.78
N LEU A 449 -11.44 6.73 -16.70
CA LEU A 449 -10.80 8.06 -16.70
C LEU A 449 -11.45 9.07 -17.67
N TYR A 450 -12.27 8.64 -18.64
CA TYR A 450 -12.96 9.54 -19.57
C TYR A 450 -14.15 8.86 -20.26
N SER A 451 -15.19 9.66 -20.56
CA SER A 451 -16.36 9.23 -21.35
C SER A 451 -16.47 10.04 -22.64
N CYS A 452 -16.71 9.34 -23.75
CA CYS A 452 -16.94 9.89 -25.07
C CYS A 452 -18.40 9.69 -25.44
N GLN A 453 -19.04 10.73 -25.98
CA GLN A 453 -20.38 10.63 -26.55
C GLN A 453 -20.37 11.08 -28.00
N VAL A 454 -20.89 10.24 -28.89
CA VAL A 454 -21.14 10.60 -30.29
C VAL A 454 -22.60 10.42 -30.65
N SER A 455 -23.12 11.31 -31.49
CA SER A 455 -24.54 11.33 -31.84
C SER A 455 -24.77 11.22 -33.35
N PHE A 456 -25.86 10.57 -33.72
CA PHE A 456 -26.32 10.47 -35.10
C PHE A 456 -27.82 10.70 -35.17
N THR A 457 -28.25 11.68 -35.97
CA THR A 457 -29.67 12.00 -36.16
C THR A 457 -30.21 11.34 -37.42
N VAL A 458 -31.35 10.65 -37.30
CA VAL A 458 -32.12 10.15 -38.44
C VAL A 458 -33.32 11.07 -38.67
N GLU A 459 -33.32 11.78 -39.79
CA GLU A 459 -34.39 12.71 -40.16
C GLU A 459 -35.62 11.98 -40.74
N VAL A 460 -36.82 12.35 -40.28
CA VAL A 460 -38.11 11.88 -40.79
C VAL A 460 -38.87 13.05 -41.42
N ASN A 461 -38.98 13.06 -42.75
CA ASN A 461 -39.52 14.20 -43.50
C ASN A 461 -41.05 14.07 -43.77
N SER A 462 -41.83 15.13 -43.49
CA SER A 462 -43.24 15.27 -43.91
C SER A 462 -43.41 16.40 -44.94
N PRO A 463 -44.36 16.31 -45.90
CA PRO A 463 -44.51 17.32 -46.94
C PRO A 463 -45.29 18.57 -46.46
N GLU A 464 -44.69 19.75 -46.63
CA GLU A 464 -45.30 21.06 -46.31
C GLU A 464 -45.77 21.83 -47.55
N THR A 465 -46.81 22.66 -47.44
CA THR A 465 -47.29 23.55 -48.53
C THR A 465 -47.81 24.88 -47.96
N ALA A 466 -47.50 26.01 -48.62
CA ALA A 466 -47.93 27.34 -48.19
C ALA A 466 -49.05 27.92 -49.08
N LEU A 467 -50.03 28.59 -48.46
CA LEU A 467 -51.16 29.27 -49.12
C LEU A 467 -51.19 30.76 -48.74
N ASN A 468 -50.82 31.62 -49.69
CA ASN A 468 -50.78 33.07 -49.52
C ASN A 468 -51.90 33.75 -50.33
N LEU A 469 -52.78 34.51 -49.68
CA LEU A 469 -53.85 35.29 -50.34
C LEU A 469 -53.79 36.78 -49.96
N GLU A 470 -54.13 37.65 -50.90
CA GLU A 470 -54.32 39.09 -50.70
C GLU A 470 -55.81 39.42 -50.85
N LEU A 471 -56.43 40.07 -49.85
CA LEU A 471 -57.88 40.38 -49.87
C LEU A 471 -58.12 41.90 -50.01
N CYS A 472 -59.18 42.28 -50.72
CA CYS A 472 -59.61 43.68 -50.92
C CYS A 472 -60.67 44.12 -49.91
N SER A 473 -61.48 43.21 -49.37
CA SER A 473 -62.41 43.47 -48.26
C SER A 473 -62.39 42.35 -47.24
N ASN A 474 -62.71 42.65 -45.97
CA ASN A 474 -62.66 41.63 -44.91
C ASN A 474 -63.66 40.48 -45.15
N ASP A 475 -64.76 40.74 -45.85
CA ASP A 475 -65.79 39.75 -46.15
C ASP A 475 -65.35 38.68 -47.17
N GLU A 476 -64.15 38.80 -47.74
CA GLU A 476 -63.56 37.86 -48.70
C GLU A 476 -62.73 36.73 -48.04
N GLY A 477 -62.75 36.62 -46.70
CA GLY A 477 -62.00 35.61 -45.95
C GLY A 477 -62.28 34.16 -46.38
N VAL A 478 -61.28 33.29 -46.21
CA VAL A 478 -61.31 31.89 -46.63
C VAL A 478 -61.40 30.96 -45.43
N VAL A 479 -62.24 29.93 -45.50
CA VAL A 479 -62.35 28.90 -44.45
C VAL A 479 -61.53 27.67 -44.82
N ILE A 480 -60.61 27.28 -43.93
CA ILE A 480 -59.77 26.08 -44.08
C ILE A 480 -59.95 25.25 -42.81
N ASN A 481 -60.31 23.98 -42.95
CA ASN A 481 -60.58 23.06 -41.84
C ASN A 481 -61.59 23.58 -40.77
N GLY A 482 -62.49 24.48 -41.17
CA GLY A 482 -63.48 25.09 -40.26
C GLY A 482 -63.04 26.40 -39.61
N THR A 483 -61.77 26.79 -39.75
CA THR A 483 -61.21 28.07 -39.28
C THR A 483 -61.31 29.12 -40.40
N LEU A 484 -61.90 30.28 -40.11
CA LEU A 484 -61.95 31.43 -41.04
C LEU A 484 -60.66 32.25 -40.93
N TYR A 485 -60.01 32.50 -42.06
CA TYR A 485 -58.85 33.38 -42.19
C TYR A 485 -59.23 34.65 -42.97
N ASP A 486 -59.11 35.82 -42.32
CA ASP A 486 -59.48 37.16 -42.79
C ASP A 486 -58.51 38.24 -42.23
N PHE A 487 -58.84 39.54 -42.23
CA PHE A 487 -57.93 40.58 -41.69
C PHE A 487 -57.77 40.51 -40.17
N TYR A 488 -58.72 39.91 -39.45
CA TYR A 488 -58.67 39.74 -38.00
C TYR A 488 -58.04 38.41 -37.58
N ASN A 489 -58.01 37.42 -38.48
CA ASN A 489 -57.25 36.19 -38.34
C ASN A 489 -56.35 35.94 -39.58
N PRO A 490 -55.26 36.73 -39.75
CA PRO A 490 -54.54 36.79 -41.02
C PRO A 490 -53.48 35.70 -41.21
N THR A 491 -53.15 34.91 -40.18
CA THR A 491 -52.17 33.83 -40.30
C THR A 491 -52.62 32.59 -39.53
N GLY A 492 -52.15 31.42 -39.95
CA GLY A 492 -52.31 30.19 -39.17
C GLY A 492 -51.73 28.98 -39.84
N THR A 493 -51.81 27.85 -39.14
CA THR A 493 -51.31 26.56 -39.60
C THR A 493 -52.41 25.52 -39.41
N GLU A 494 -52.68 24.73 -40.44
CA GLU A 494 -53.67 23.65 -40.42
C GLU A 494 -53.00 22.32 -40.76
N VAL A 495 -53.25 21.29 -39.93
CA VAL A 495 -52.72 19.93 -40.14
C VAL A 495 -53.83 19.06 -40.72
N LEU A 496 -53.64 18.58 -41.95
CA LEU A 496 -54.56 17.69 -42.66
C LEU A 496 -54.21 16.25 -42.34
N ALA A 497 -55.01 15.62 -41.47
CA ALA A 497 -54.76 14.26 -41.00
C ALA A 497 -54.99 13.20 -42.08
N GLY A 498 -53.98 12.40 -42.40
CA GLY A 498 -54.09 11.17 -43.19
C GLY A 498 -54.34 11.28 -44.71
N GLU A 499 -54.19 12.45 -45.34
CA GLU A 499 -54.52 12.63 -46.77
C GLU A 499 -53.33 12.48 -47.77
N SER A 500 -52.11 12.19 -47.31
CA SER A 500 -51.00 11.85 -48.23
C SER A 500 -51.04 10.38 -48.65
N ALA A 501 -50.59 10.07 -49.87
CA ALA A 501 -50.57 8.73 -50.45
C ALA A 501 -49.77 7.67 -49.65
N SER A 502 -49.05 8.09 -48.60
CA SER A 502 -48.19 7.26 -47.74
C SER A 502 -48.62 7.21 -46.27
N GLY A 503 -49.76 7.81 -45.90
CA GLY A 503 -50.32 7.69 -44.55
C GLY A 503 -49.75 8.64 -43.49
N CYS A 504 -49.08 9.73 -43.89
CA CYS A 504 -48.71 10.84 -42.99
C CYS A 504 -49.63 12.05 -43.17
N ASP A 505 -49.68 12.89 -42.14
CA ASP A 505 -50.37 14.17 -42.12
C ASP A 505 -49.63 15.21 -42.98
N SER A 506 -50.34 16.21 -43.51
CA SER A 506 -49.76 17.31 -44.30
C SER A 506 -50.03 18.65 -43.61
N THR A 507 -49.01 19.49 -43.49
CA THR A 507 -49.12 20.81 -42.82
C THR A 507 -49.25 21.92 -43.85
N VAL A 508 -50.29 22.75 -43.71
CA VAL A 508 -50.55 23.92 -44.56
C VAL A 508 -50.35 25.20 -43.76
N TYR A 509 -49.46 26.08 -44.22
CA TYR A 509 -49.27 27.42 -43.64
C TYR A 509 -50.06 28.46 -44.43
N ILE A 510 -50.86 29.27 -43.73
CA ILE A 510 -51.79 30.25 -44.31
C ILE A 510 -51.37 31.67 -43.94
N GLN A 511 -51.31 32.55 -44.94
CA GLN A 511 -51.05 33.98 -44.75
C GLN A 511 -51.98 34.84 -45.63
N ILE A 512 -52.71 35.75 -44.98
CA ILE A 512 -53.62 36.73 -45.56
C ILE A 512 -53.01 38.12 -45.43
N THR A 513 -52.97 38.88 -46.51
CA THR A 513 -52.49 40.27 -46.50
C THR A 513 -53.59 41.24 -46.97
N PRO A 514 -53.90 42.32 -46.23
CA PRO A 514 -54.78 43.37 -46.71
C PRO A 514 -54.14 44.14 -47.86
N LYS A 515 -54.92 44.39 -48.91
CA LYS A 515 -54.46 45.13 -50.09
C LYS A 515 -54.05 46.59 -49.80
N VAL A 516 -54.61 47.21 -48.76
CA VAL A 516 -54.28 48.58 -48.34
C VAL A 516 -54.14 48.66 -46.82
N SER A 517 -52.96 49.03 -46.32
CA SER A 517 -52.70 49.19 -44.88
C SER A 517 -51.85 50.42 -44.51
N TYR A 518 -51.92 50.86 -43.24
CA TYR A 518 -51.18 51.99 -42.68
C TYR A 518 -50.82 51.76 -41.19
N ASN A 519 -49.64 52.22 -40.74
CA ASN A 519 -49.19 52.14 -39.33
C ASN A 519 -49.21 53.52 -38.67
N LEU A 520 -49.81 53.65 -37.48
CA LEU A 520 -49.82 54.85 -36.64
C LEU A 520 -48.98 54.61 -35.37
N ASP A 521 -47.78 55.20 -35.34
CA ASP A 521 -46.84 55.12 -34.20
C ASP A 521 -46.76 56.46 -33.43
N GLN A 522 -47.15 56.51 -32.14
CA GLN A 522 -47.13 57.74 -31.33
C GLN A 522 -46.74 57.53 -29.85
N GLY A 523 -46.00 58.47 -29.25
CA GLY A 523 -45.63 58.45 -27.83
C GLY A 523 -46.59 59.22 -26.89
N ILE A 524 -46.92 58.67 -25.71
CA ILE A 524 -47.79 59.25 -24.67
C ILE A 524 -47.22 59.04 -23.25
N CYS A 525 -47.59 59.85 -22.25
CA CYS A 525 -47.22 59.60 -20.84
C CYS A 525 -48.21 58.65 -20.15
N SER A 526 -47.78 57.95 -19.09
CA SER A 526 -48.67 57.13 -18.23
C SER A 526 -49.89 57.95 -17.77
N GLY A 527 -51.09 57.46 -18.05
CA GLY A 527 -52.38 58.11 -17.79
C GLY A 527 -52.97 58.96 -18.94
N GLN A 528 -52.34 59.01 -20.12
CA GLN A 528 -52.86 59.72 -21.33
C GLN A 528 -53.35 58.75 -22.42
N GLY A 529 -54.12 59.24 -23.41
CA GLY A 529 -54.64 58.44 -24.54
C GLY A 529 -55.08 59.27 -25.76
N ILE A 530 -55.23 58.61 -26.92
CA ILE A 530 -55.69 59.15 -28.22
C ILE A 530 -56.86 58.32 -28.78
N ILE A 531 -57.72 58.89 -29.63
CA ILE A 531 -58.86 58.15 -30.23
C ILE A 531 -58.65 57.94 -31.73
N VAL A 532 -58.75 56.69 -32.19
CA VAL A 532 -58.64 56.29 -33.61
C VAL A 532 -59.91 55.51 -33.99
N ASN A 533 -60.61 55.94 -35.06
CA ASN A 533 -61.88 55.35 -35.53
C ASN A 533 -62.98 55.17 -34.45
N GLY A 534 -62.93 55.97 -33.38
CA GLY A 534 -63.87 55.88 -32.26
C GLY A 534 -63.39 55.03 -31.07
N THR A 535 -62.29 54.29 -31.24
CA THR A 535 -61.64 53.50 -30.18
C THR A 535 -60.56 54.34 -29.48
N LEU A 536 -60.57 54.37 -28.14
CA LEU A 536 -59.51 55.00 -27.34
C LEU A 536 -58.32 54.06 -27.23
N TYR A 537 -57.15 54.54 -27.64
CA TYR A 537 -55.85 53.92 -27.44
C TYR A 537 -55.06 54.69 -26.39
N ASP A 538 -54.69 54.01 -25.31
CA ASP A 538 -54.02 54.57 -24.14
C ASP A 538 -53.04 53.55 -23.54
N GLN A 539 -52.63 53.74 -22.30
CA GLN A 539 -51.71 52.83 -21.61
C GLN A 539 -52.26 51.40 -21.41
N ASP A 540 -53.58 51.18 -21.48
CA ASP A 540 -54.21 49.87 -21.32
C ASP A 540 -54.66 49.29 -22.66
N ASN A 541 -54.78 50.14 -23.69
CA ASN A 541 -55.03 49.77 -25.08
C ASN A 541 -53.96 50.38 -26.01
N ARG A 542 -52.74 49.82 -26.00
CA ARG A 542 -51.56 50.40 -26.68
C ARG A 542 -51.45 50.06 -28.15
N ALA A 543 -52.11 49.00 -28.61
CA ALA A 543 -52.06 48.57 -29.99
C ALA A 543 -53.38 47.95 -30.43
N GLY A 544 -53.70 48.07 -31.71
CA GLY A 544 -54.89 47.43 -32.26
C GLY A 544 -55.05 47.67 -33.76
N LEU A 545 -56.06 47.03 -34.33
CA LEU A 545 -56.37 47.05 -35.76
C LEU A 545 -57.74 47.68 -35.99
N GLU A 546 -57.79 48.70 -36.84
CA GLU A 546 -59.01 49.38 -37.25
C GLU A 546 -59.24 49.17 -38.75
N VAL A 547 -60.38 48.58 -39.13
CA VAL A 547 -60.76 48.41 -40.54
C VAL A 547 -61.72 49.53 -40.94
N ILE A 548 -61.32 50.31 -41.95
CA ILE A 548 -62.12 51.40 -42.50
C ILE A 548 -62.76 50.92 -43.80
N THR A 549 -64.06 50.63 -43.75
CA THR A 549 -64.82 50.09 -44.89
C THR A 549 -64.81 51.04 -46.08
N ALA A 550 -64.44 50.54 -47.26
CA ALA A 550 -64.29 51.31 -48.51
C ALA A 550 -63.42 52.59 -48.38
N GLY A 551 -62.44 52.57 -47.46
CA GLY A 551 -61.58 53.70 -47.15
C GLY A 551 -60.52 54.05 -48.23
N ALA A 552 -60.24 53.14 -49.17
CA ALA A 552 -59.28 53.34 -50.25
C ALA A 552 -59.94 53.88 -51.54
N GLN A 553 -59.18 54.60 -52.39
CA GLN A 553 -59.71 55.20 -53.64
C GLN A 553 -60.30 54.18 -54.62
N ASP A 554 -59.89 52.91 -54.53
CA ASP A 554 -60.36 51.82 -55.39
C ASP A 554 -61.56 51.04 -54.81
N GLY A 555 -62.08 51.47 -53.65
CA GLY A 555 -63.23 50.84 -52.99
C GLY A 555 -62.90 49.64 -52.09
N CYS A 556 -61.62 49.28 -51.92
CA CYS A 556 -61.17 48.31 -50.92
C CYS A 556 -61.21 48.90 -49.50
N ASP A 557 -61.23 48.02 -48.50
CA ASP A 557 -61.12 48.40 -47.09
C ASP A 557 -59.67 48.82 -46.76
N SER A 558 -59.50 49.84 -45.92
CA SER A 558 -58.18 50.27 -45.43
C SER A 558 -57.97 49.75 -44.01
N VAL A 559 -56.85 49.08 -43.75
CA VAL A 559 -56.50 48.55 -42.42
C VAL A 559 -55.47 49.48 -41.74
N VAL A 560 -55.80 50.02 -40.56
CA VAL A 560 -54.87 50.83 -39.75
C VAL A 560 -54.41 50.03 -38.55
N TYR A 561 -53.09 49.86 -38.43
CA TYR A 561 -52.45 49.32 -37.24
C TYR A 561 -52.01 50.48 -36.34
N VAL A 562 -52.51 50.52 -35.10
CA VAL A 562 -52.12 51.52 -34.09
C VAL A 562 -51.08 50.91 -33.17
N ASN A 563 -50.01 51.65 -32.85
CA ASN A 563 -48.99 51.24 -31.88
C ASN A 563 -48.50 52.45 -31.07
N LEU A 564 -48.78 52.48 -29.76
CA LEU A 564 -48.42 53.58 -28.87
C LEU A 564 -47.22 53.23 -27.99
N SER A 565 -46.28 54.16 -27.87
CA SER A 565 -45.16 54.09 -26.93
C SER A 565 -45.50 54.88 -25.65
N VAL A 566 -45.50 54.24 -24.48
CA VAL A 566 -45.81 54.91 -23.21
C VAL A 566 -44.52 55.25 -22.44
N PHE A 567 -44.32 56.51 -22.08
CA PHE A 567 -43.20 56.94 -21.23
C PHE A 567 -43.56 56.77 -19.74
N PRO A 568 -42.82 55.93 -18.98
CA PRO A 568 -43.08 55.68 -17.57
C PRO A 568 -42.47 56.73 -16.65
N GLN A 569 -42.98 56.77 -15.43
CA GLN A 569 -42.44 57.50 -14.29
C GLN A 569 -41.00 57.04 -13.98
N GLN A 570 -40.06 57.95 -13.75
CA GLN A 570 -38.65 57.56 -13.62
C GLN A 570 -38.34 56.97 -12.24
N SER A 571 -37.84 55.74 -12.25
CA SER A 571 -37.24 55.07 -11.10
C SER A 571 -35.73 54.98 -11.25
N SER A 572 -34.98 55.15 -10.17
CA SER A 572 -33.53 54.91 -10.15
C SER A 572 -33.18 53.84 -9.12
N THR A 573 -32.33 52.90 -9.48
CA THR A 573 -31.82 51.88 -8.57
C THR A 573 -30.45 52.29 -8.05
N LEU A 574 -30.23 52.26 -6.73
CA LEU A 574 -28.95 52.43 -6.08
C LEU A 574 -28.51 51.09 -5.52
N GLU A 575 -27.35 50.59 -5.94
CA GLU A 575 -26.75 49.39 -5.38
C GLU A 575 -25.70 49.77 -4.33
N ALA A 576 -25.72 49.09 -3.19
CA ALA A 576 -24.73 49.25 -2.13
C ALA A 576 -24.30 47.87 -1.62
N THR A 577 -23.03 47.75 -1.23
CA THR A 577 -22.51 46.52 -0.61
C THR A 577 -21.84 46.83 0.71
N ILE A 578 -22.18 46.09 1.76
CA ILE A 578 -21.61 46.20 3.10
C ILE A 578 -21.11 44.85 3.59
N ASN A 579 -20.15 44.83 4.51
CA ASN A 579 -19.73 43.59 5.17
C ASN A 579 -20.71 43.24 6.31
N GLU A 580 -20.78 41.95 6.67
CA GLU A 580 -21.58 41.48 7.80
C GLU A 580 -21.26 42.26 9.09
N GLY A 581 -22.30 42.77 9.76
CA GLY A 581 -22.20 43.62 10.95
C GLY A 581 -22.12 45.14 10.70
N GLU A 582 -22.02 45.59 9.44
CA GLU A 582 -22.02 47.02 9.08
C GLU A 582 -23.44 47.58 8.81
N VAL A 583 -23.58 48.92 8.73
CA VAL A 583 -24.87 49.60 8.49
C VAL A 583 -24.73 50.67 7.40
N PHE A 584 -25.60 50.63 6.38
CA PHE A 584 -25.69 51.59 5.29
C PHE A 584 -26.78 52.64 5.55
N TYR A 585 -26.53 53.92 5.26
CA TYR A 585 -27.50 55.00 5.48
C TYR A 585 -27.92 55.68 4.17
N LEU A 586 -29.22 55.75 3.89
CA LEU A 586 -29.80 56.45 2.73
C LEU A 586 -30.97 57.34 3.16
N GLY A 587 -30.94 58.63 2.79
CA GLY A 587 -31.97 59.60 3.18
C GLY A 587 -32.10 59.81 4.70
N GLY A 588 -31.10 59.40 5.48
CA GLY A 588 -31.12 59.42 6.96
C GLY A 588 -31.70 58.17 7.63
N GLN A 589 -32.07 57.13 6.88
CA GLN A 589 -32.53 55.83 7.42
C GLN A 589 -31.41 54.77 7.38
N PRO A 590 -31.25 53.93 8.43
CA PRO A 590 -30.27 52.83 8.46
C PRO A 590 -30.80 51.53 7.83
N PHE A 591 -29.93 50.81 7.13
CA PHE A 591 -30.18 49.51 6.50
C PHE A 591 -29.00 48.56 6.76
N ALA A 592 -29.27 47.34 7.24
CA ALA A 592 -28.23 46.37 7.63
C ALA A 592 -28.50 44.92 7.15
N ALA A 593 -29.61 44.68 6.46
CA ALA A 593 -30.01 43.37 5.96
C ALA A 593 -30.06 43.37 4.43
N ASN A 594 -29.71 42.23 3.84
CA ASN A 594 -29.72 42.02 2.40
C ASN A 594 -31.15 42.21 1.87
N GLY A 595 -31.35 43.01 0.82
CA GLY A 595 -32.70 43.23 0.27
C GLY A 595 -32.90 44.52 -0.51
N ASN A 596 -34.13 44.64 -1.04
CA ASN A 596 -34.57 45.75 -1.89
C ASN A 596 -35.52 46.68 -1.12
N TYR A 597 -35.20 47.97 -1.07
CA TYR A 597 -35.96 48.99 -0.33
C TYR A 597 -36.45 50.11 -1.27
N GLU A 598 -37.68 50.57 -1.11
CA GLU A 598 -38.31 51.60 -1.97
C GLU A 598 -38.47 52.94 -1.24
N LEU A 599 -38.11 54.05 -1.91
CA LEU A 599 -38.15 55.42 -1.39
C LEU A 599 -38.71 56.38 -2.45
N VAL A 600 -39.52 57.37 -2.05
CA VAL A 600 -40.18 58.31 -2.99
C VAL A 600 -39.58 59.71 -2.91
N PHE A 601 -39.26 60.32 -4.06
CA PHE A 601 -38.77 61.70 -4.17
C PHE A 601 -39.53 62.47 -5.28
N GLN A 602 -39.68 63.79 -5.15
CA GLN A 602 -40.41 64.64 -6.13
C GLN A 602 -39.46 65.50 -6.97
N ASP A 603 -39.67 65.55 -8.29
CA ASP A 603 -38.92 66.42 -9.22
C ASP A 603 -39.61 67.79 -9.47
N GLN A 604 -38.95 68.68 -10.24
CA GLN A 604 -39.42 70.05 -10.53
C GLN A 604 -40.40 70.18 -11.73
N GLN A 605 -40.79 69.09 -12.41
CA GLN A 605 -41.80 69.08 -13.48
C GLN A 605 -43.09 68.34 -13.11
N GLY A 606 -43.13 67.65 -11.97
CA GLY A 606 -44.36 67.12 -11.39
C GLY A 606 -44.75 65.72 -11.87
N CYS A 607 -43.83 64.98 -12.47
CA CYS A 607 -43.88 63.52 -12.47
C CYS A 607 -43.06 63.05 -11.25
N ASP A 608 -43.64 62.22 -10.40
CA ASP A 608 -43.01 61.66 -9.20
C ASP A 608 -41.85 60.71 -9.56
N SER A 609 -40.83 60.51 -8.71
CA SER A 609 -39.73 59.57 -8.96
C SER A 609 -39.56 58.58 -7.80
N LEU A 610 -39.30 57.31 -8.12
CA LEU A 610 -39.05 56.23 -7.15
C LEU A 610 -37.54 55.90 -7.10
N VAL A 611 -36.99 55.68 -5.92
CA VAL A 611 -35.61 55.20 -5.73
C VAL A 611 -35.67 53.81 -5.10
N PHE A 612 -35.08 52.81 -5.74
CA PHE A 612 -34.93 51.46 -5.22
C PHE A 612 -33.49 51.26 -4.72
N LEU A 613 -33.28 51.01 -3.43
CA LEU A 613 -31.99 50.59 -2.89
C LEU A 613 -31.91 49.06 -2.95
N GLN A 614 -30.91 48.50 -3.63
CA GLN A 614 -30.52 47.10 -3.50
C GLN A 614 -29.28 47.03 -2.62
N LEU A 615 -29.43 46.52 -1.39
CA LEU A 615 -28.34 46.39 -0.45
C LEU A 615 -27.87 44.94 -0.43
N ASN A 616 -26.64 44.68 -0.86
CA ASN A 616 -25.98 43.38 -0.76
C ASN A 616 -25.12 43.32 0.52
N VAL A 617 -25.30 42.32 1.36
CA VAL A 617 -24.44 42.08 2.53
C VAL A 617 -23.50 40.93 2.19
N LYS A 618 -22.18 41.19 2.22
CA LYS A 618 -21.16 40.15 2.04
C LYS A 618 -21.02 39.34 3.32
N THR A 619 -21.44 38.08 3.28
CA THR A 619 -21.17 37.07 4.32
C THR A 619 -19.71 36.65 4.25
N GLN A 620 -19.09 36.34 5.40
CA GLN A 620 -17.79 35.68 5.42
C GLN A 620 -18.01 34.17 5.36
N THR A 621 -17.67 33.55 4.24
CA THR A 621 -17.78 32.10 4.07
C THR A 621 -16.56 31.42 4.67
N THR A 622 -16.78 30.47 5.57
CA THR A 622 -15.73 29.59 6.11
C THR A 622 -15.55 28.40 5.18
N VAL A 623 -14.30 28.03 4.87
CA VAL A 623 -13.99 26.84 4.06
C VAL A 623 -13.31 25.81 4.95
N LEU A 624 -13.84 24.59 4.94
CA LEU A 624 -13.30 23.41 5.59
C LEU A 624 -12.96 22.37 4.52
N THR A 625 -11.94 21.55 4.79
CA THR A 625 -11.51 20.46 3.91
C THR A 625 -11.45 19.18 4.71
N ASP A 626 -11.91 18.08 4.14
CA ASP A 626 -11.82 16.74 4.73
C ASP A 626 -11.55 15.66 3.66
N SER A 627 -11.26 14.44 4.09
CA SER A 627 -10.97 13.31 3.21
C SER A 627 -11.61 12.02 3.70
N ILE A 628 -12.22 11.23 2.80
CA ILE A 628 -12.93 10.00 3.13
C ILE A 628 -12.71 8.92 2.06
N SER A 629 -12.61 7.65 2.42
CA SER A 629 -12.49 6.58 1.42
C SER A 629 -13.86 6.17 0.85
N VAL A 630 -13.91 5.69 -0.40
CA VAL A 630 -15.14 5.11 -0.98
C VAL A 630 -15.70 4.01 -0.06
N GLY A 631 -17.00 4.10 0.26
CA GLY A 631 -17.75 3.18 1.12
C GLY A 631 -17.73 3.51 2.62
N GLN A 632 -16.98 4.54 3.06
CA GLN A 632 -16.94 4.98 4.47
C GLN A 632 -17.92 6.12 4.74
N THR A 633 -18.31 6.29 6.01
CA THR A 633 -19.19 7.39 6.47
C THR A 633 -18.54 8.18 7.60
N GLU A 634 -18.58 9.51 7.51
CA GLU A 634 -18.08 10.43 8.55
C GLU A 634 -19.14 11.44 9.01
N THR A 635 -18.84 12.18 10.08
CA THR A 635 -19.74 13.19 10.65
C THR A 635 -18.99 14.45 11.07
N LEU A 636 -19.37 15.59 10.50
CA LEU A 636 -18.84 16.92 10.83
C LEU A 636 -19.93 17.79 11.46
N CYS A 637 -19.68 18.36 12.64
CA CYS A 637 -20.61 19.27 13.32
C CYS A 637 -20.08 20.70 13.34
N LEU A 638 -20.92 21.67 12.93
CA LEU A 638 -20.56 23.09 12.94
C LEU A 638 -20.73 23.71 14.34
N ASP A 639 -19.88 24.70 14.66
CA ASP A 639 -20.01 25.43 15.92
C ASP A 639 -21.20 26.39 15.88
N THR A 640 -22.27 26.06 16.62
CA THR A 640 -23.48 26.88 16.70
C THR A 640 -23.44 27.91 17.83
N SER A 641 -22.29 28.11 18.50
CA SER A 641 -22.19 28.95 19.72
C SER A 641 -22.52 30.43 19.49
N PHE A 642 -22.45 30.90 18.25
CA PHE A 642 -22.81 32.26 17.85
C PHE A 642 -24.32 32.48 17.69
N PHE A 643 -25.11 31.41 17.56
CA PHE A 643 -26.55 31.47 17.37
C PHE A 643 -27.30 31.20 18.69
N GLN A 644 -28.38 31.95 18.94
CA GLN A 644 -29.24 31.69 20.10
C GLN A 644 -30.13 30.45 19.92
N SER A 645 -30.50 30.16 18.67
CA SER A 645 -31.23 28.98 18.21
C SER A 645 -30.92 28.74 16.73
N VAL A 646 -30.88 27.47 16.30
CA VAL A 646 -30.78 27.08 14.89
C VAL A 646 -32.19 26.85 14.37
N ALA A 647 -32.60 27.62 13.36
CA ALA A 647 -33.92 27.53 12.73
C ALA A 647 -33.91 26.65 11.47
N SER A 648 -32.82 26.67 10.71
CA SER A 648 -32.63 25.80 9.54
C SER A 648 -31.16 25.46 9.31
N PHE A 649 -30.92 24.24 8.84
CA PHE A 649 -29.63 23.76 8.37
C PHE A 649 -29.83 23.02 7.05
N THR A 650 -29.26 23.54 5.97
CA THR A 650 -29.51 23.04 4.61
C THR A 650 -28.23 23.01 3.80
N ASP A 651 -28.08 22.03 2.92
CA ASP A 651 -27.12 22.11 1.83
C ASP A 651 -27.69 22.99 0.70
N ALA A 652 -26.93 24.00 0.31
CA ALA A 652 -27.32 25.05 -0.62
C ALA A 652 -26.62 24.93 -1.98
N CYS A 653 -25.75 23.94 -2.19
CA CYS A 653 -25.07 23.76 -3.47
C CYS A 653 -25.88 22.90 -4.46
N PRO A 654 -25.95 23.31 -5.75
CA PRO A 654 -26.47 22.45 -6.81
C PRO A 654 -25.36 21.48 -7.22
N ASP A 655 -25.44 20.26 -6.69
CA ASP A 655 -24.43 19.20 -6.83
C ASP A 655 -24.25 18.73 -8.29
N PRO A 656 -23.04 18.81 -8.89
CA PRO A 656 -22.77 18.27 -10.21
C PRO A 656 -22.22 16.82 -10.23
N ASP A 657 -21.68 16.28 -9.13
CA ASP A 657 -20.95 15.01 -9.15
C ASP A 657 -21.21 14.19 -7.88
N ALA A 658 -21.91 13.06 -8.01
CA ALA A 658 -22.37 12.21 -6.89
C ALA A 658 -21.25 11.34 -6.28
N GLY A 659 -20.09 11.94 -6.01
CA GLY A 659 -18.96 11.31 -5.34
C GLY A 659 -19.24 10.99 -3.88
N THR A 660 -20.22 11.67 -3.27
CA THR A 660 -20.59 11.54 -1.85
C THR A 660 -22.11 11.54 -1.66
N GLU A 661 -22.64 10.76 -0.73
CA GLU A 661 -24.04 10.84 -0.28
C GLU A 661 -24.15 11.64 1.02
N TRP A 662 -25.04 12.64 1.07
CA TRP A 662 -25.16 13.60 2.17
C TRP A 662 -26.38 13.35 3.07
N GLY A 663 -26.19 13.42 4.40
CA GLY A 663 -27.24 13.35 5.41
C GLY A 663 -27.15 14.50 6.43
N LEU A 664 -28.24 15.23 6.64
CA LEU A 664 -28.27 16.35 7.60
C LEU A 664 -29.00 15.97 8.89
N SER A 665 -28.40 16.31 10.04
CA SER A 665 -29.01 16.13 11.37
C SER A 665 -29.26 17.48 12.05
N ASP A 666 -30.54 17.80 12.25
CA ASP A 666 -30.99 19.06 12.88
C ASP A 666 -30.56 19.20 14.34
N SER A 667 -30.30 18.08 15.04
CA SER A 667 -29.85 18.11 16.42
C SER A 667 -28.34 18.33 16.50
N GLY A 668 -27.91 19.59 16.36
CA GLY A 668 -26.51 20.01 16.54
C GLY A 668 -25.81 20.55 15.30
N ALA A 669 -26.51 20.72 14.18
CA ALA A 669 -25.94 21.19 12.90
C ALA A 669 -24.78 20.31 12.41
N CYS A 670 -25.06 19.01 12.29
CA CYS A 670 -24.10 18.01 11.85
C CYS A 670 -24.44 17.49 10.45
N LEU A 671 -23.41 17.39 9.61
CA LEU A 671 -23.42 16.75 8.31
C LEU A 671 -22.81 15.34 8.45
N GLU A 672 -23.56 14.32 8.05
CA GLU A 672 -23.08 12.96 7.80
C GLU A 672 -22.83 12.81 6.29
N TYR A 673 -21.72 12.20 5.89
CA TYR A 673 -21.40 12.01 4.47
C TYR A 673 -20.72 10.68 4.19
N LEU A 674 -21.11 10.02 3.08
CA LEU A 674 -20.63 8.71 2.64
C LEU A 674 -19.90 8.82 1.29
N GLY A 675 -18.63 8.41 1.21
CA GLY A 675 -17.91 8.35 -0.07
C GLY A 675 -18.50 7.27 -1.00
N LEU A 676 -18.81 7.62 -2.25
CA LEU A 676 -19.40 6.74 -3.27
C LEU A 676 -18.46 6.50 -4.45
N SER A 677 -17.75 7.53 -4.91
CA SER A 677 -16.77 7.40 -5.99
C SER A 677 -15.60 8.38 -5.80
N PRO A 678 -14.37 8.01 -6.21
CA PRO A 678 -13.21 8.85 -6.04
C PRO A 678 -13.37 10.18 -6.75
N GLY A 679 -12.85 11.25 -6.15
CA GLY A 679 -13.02 12.60 -6.67
C GLY A 679 -13.15 13.63 -5.56
N ILE A 680 -13.41 14.87 -5.93
CA ILE A 680 -13.64 15.95 -4.97
C ILE A 680 -15.11 16.32 -5.03
N ASP A 681 -15.74 16.32 -3.87
CA ASP A 681 -17.14 16.69 -3.71
C ASP A 681 -17.24 17.90 -2.77
N THR A 682 -18.32 18.69 -2.88
CA THR A 682 -18.48 19.95 -2.16
C THR A 682 -19.88 20.12 -1.60
N ALA A 683 -19.99 20.20 -0.28
CA ALA A 683 -21.22 20.57 0.42
C ALA A 683 -21.21 22.05 0.82
N CYS A 684 -22.32 22.77 0.61
CA CYS A 684 -22.44 24.19 0.93
C CYS A 684 -23.47 24.38 2.03
N LEU A 685 -23.01 24.29 3.26
CA LEU A 685 -23.84 24.29 4.46
C LEU A 685 -24.30 25.71 4.79
N ALA A 686 -25.60 25.94 4.74
CA ALA A 686 -26.23 27.17 5.20
C ALA A 686 -26.97 26.94 6.52
N LEU A 687 -26.58 27.68 7.55
CA LEU A 687 -27.18 27.62 8.88
C LEU A 687 -27.82 28.97 9.21
N CYS A 688 -29.12 28.99 9.51
CA CYS A 688 -29.86 30.22 9.80
C CYS A 688 -30.56 30.18 11.16
N ASP A 689 -30.73 31.34 11.78
CA ASP A 689 -31.55 31.52 12.99
C ASP A 689 -32.98 31.99 12.71
N ASP A 690 -33.78 32.09 13.78
CA ASP A 690 -35.20 32.47 13.73
C ASP A 690 -35.42 33.93 13.24
N PHE A 691 -34.37 34.75 13.18
CA PHE A 691 -34.41 36.15 12.74
C PHE A 691 -33.92 36.33 11.30
N GLY A 692 -33.48 35.25 10.65
CA GLY A 692 -33.00 35.26 9.27
C GLY A 692 -31.53 35.67 9.12
N PHE A 693 -30.74 35.61 10.20
CA PHE A 693 -29.27 35.66 10.09
C PHE A 693 -28.78 34.28 9.68
N CYS A 694 -27.98 34.21 8.62
CA CYS A 694 -27.44 32.97 8.09
C CYS A 694 -25.91 33.04 8.02
N ASP A 695 -25.24 31.97 8.43
CA ASP A 695 -23.82 31.71 8.19
C ASP A 695 -23.69 30.57 7.17
N THR A 696 -22.65 30.63 6.34
CA THR A 696 -22.40 29.69 5.24
C THR A 696 -21.01 29.10 5.39
N THR A 697 -20.92 27.78 5.41
CA THR A 697 -19.66 27.02 5.43
C THR A 697 -19.58 26.14 4.19
N ILE A 698 -18.46 26.18 3.47
CA ILE A 698 -18.17 25.26 2.37
C ILE A 698 -17.31 24.13 2.92
N LEU A 699 -17.74 22.88 2.76
CA LEU A 699 -16.94 21.69 3.02
C LEU A 699 -16.51 21.09 1.68
N ILE A 700 -15.21 20.94 1.48
CA ILE A 700 -14.64 20.22 0.34
C ILE A 700 -14.19 18.85 0.86
N VAL A 701 -14.74 17.78 0.32
CA VAL A 701 -14.40 16.40 0.69
C VAL A 701 -13.66 15.74 -0.47
N THR A 702 -12.45 15.25 -0.21
CA THR A 702 -11.73 14.39 -1.16
C THR A 702 -12.08 12.94 -0.89
N VAL A 703 -12.76 12.29 -1.84
CA VAL A 703 -13.06 10.87 -1.79
C VAL A 703 -11.89 10.07 -2.36
N LEU A 704 -11.25 9.25 -1.53
CA LEU A 704 -10.07 8.43 -1.86
C LEU A 704 -10.48 7.02 -2.35
N ASP A 705 -9.74 6.49 -3.31
CA ASP A 705 -9.91 5.11 -3.81
C ASP A 705 -8.98 4.13 -3.07
N ASP A 706 -9.46 3.53 -1.97
CA ASP A 706 -8.71 2.52 -1.20
C ASP A 706 -9.03 1.07 -1.63
N VAL A 707 -9.40 0.87 -2.90
CA VAL A 707 -9.63 -0.49 -3.44
C VAL A 707 -8.29 -1.18 -3.67
N HIS A 708 -7.90 -2.05 -2.75
CA HIS A 708 -6.75 -2.94 -2.95
C HIS A 708 -7.18 -4.34 -3.37
N ALA A 709 -6.33 -4.99 -4.16
CA ALA A 709 -6.57 -6.35 -4.62
C ALA A 709 -6.31 -7.37 -3.51
N VAL A 710 -7.25 -8.29 -3.30
CA VAL A 710 -7.05 -9.52 -2.54
C VAL A 710 -6.78 -10.65 -3.53
N TRP A 711 -5.69 -11.37 -3.36
CA TRP A 711 -5.35 -12.53 -4.17
C TRP A 711 -5.68 -13.81 -3.38
N PRO A 712 -6.63 -14.64 -3.85
CA PRO A 712 -7.05 -15.81 -3.09
C PRO A 712 -5.88 -16.74 -2.75
N GLY A 713 -5.62 -16.91 -1.45
CA GLY A 713 -4.51 -17.71 -0.93
C GLY A 713 -3.30 -16.90 -0.45
N ASP A 714 -3.16 -15.63 -0.84
CA ASP A 714 -2.14 -14.72 -0.31
C ASP A 714 -2.77 -13.86 0.80
N VAL A 715 -2.67 -14.36 2.01
CA VAL A 715 -3.49 -13.97 3.16
C VAL A 715 -2.74 -12.99 4.06
N ASN A 716 -1.41 -13.06 4.07
CA ASN A 716 -0.56 -12.06 4.72
C ASN A 716 -0.15 -10.93 3.75
N ASN A 717 -0.54 -10.99 2.48
CA ASN A 717 -0.26 -10.00 1.43
C ASN A 717 1.24 -9.79 1.21
N ASP A 718 2.02 -10.87 1.31
CA ASP A 718 3.48 -10.87 1.07
C ASP A 718 3.84 -11.12 -0.40
N GLY A 719 2.83 -11.31 -1.27
CA GLY A 719 2.99 -11.52 -2.70
C GLY A 719 3.17 -13.00 -3.07
N LYS A 720 3.08 -13.94 -2.12
CA LYS A 720 3.34 -15.36 -2.35
C LYS A 720 2.51 -16.28 -1.45
N VAL A 721 1.71 -17.13 -2.09
CA VAL A 721 0.95 -18.20 -1.39
C VAL A 721 1.87 -19.30 -0.84
N ASN A 722 1.90 -19.46 0.48
CA ASN A 722 2.72 -20.42 1.21
C ASN A 722 2.09 -20.83 2.57
N GLN A 723 2.87 -21.44 3.47
CA GLN A 723 2.37 -21.98 4.75
C GLN A 723 2.06 -20.94 5.84
N VAL A 724 2.68 -19.75 5.77
CA VAL A 724 2.49 -18.71 6.80
C VAL A 724 1.18 -17.97 6.60
N ASP A 725 0.63 -17.96 5.39
CA ASP A 725 -0.73 -17.47 5.08
C ASP A 725 -1.82 -18.09 5.94
N HIS A 726 -1.64 -19.36 6.32
CA HIS A 726 -2.59 -20.08 7.15
C HIS A 726 -2.77 -19.44 8.53
N TRP A 727 -1.73 -18.78 9.05
CA TRP A 727 -1.78 -18.18 10.38
C TRP A 727 -2.76 -17.01 10.44
N SER A 728 -2.76 -16.17 9.41
CA SER A 728 -3.67 -15.03 9.29
C SER A 728 -5.15 -15.45 9.30
N ILE A 729 -5.47 -16.62 8.74
CA ILE A 729 -6.81 -17.23 8.84
C ILE A 729 -7.13 -17.59 10.30
N GLY A 730 -6.20 -18.21 11.02
CA GLY A 730 -6.39 -18.58 12.43
C GLY A 730 -6.59 -17.36 13.34
N LEU A 731 -5.82 -16.30 13.11
CA LEU A 731 -5.89 -15.04 13.85
C LEU A 731 -7.20 -14.28 13.64
N GLY A 732 -7.82 -14.43 12.47
CA GLY A 732 -9.11 -13.84 12.13
C GLY A 732 -10.31 -14.80 12.23
N TYR A 733 -10.10 -16.02 12.72
CA TYR A 733 -11.06 -17.11 12.56
C TYR A 733 -12.43 -16.82 13.19
N GLY A 734 -13.49 -16.92 12.41
CA GLY A 734 -14.86 -16.64 12.83
C GLY A 734 -15.25 -15.16 12.83
N LEU A 735 -14.35 -14.26 12.40
CA LEU A 735 -14.72 -12.88 12.09
C LEU A 735 -15.40 -12.80 10.72
N THR A 736 -16.30 -11.83 10.58
CA THR A 736 -17.11 -11.62 9.37
C THR A 736 -16.96 -10.20 8.84
N GLY A 737 -17.13 -10.02 7.54
CA GLY A 737 -17.07 -8.72 6.87
C GLY A 737 -17.86 -8.69 5.56
N PRO A 738 -17.65 -7.67 4.71
CA PRO A 738 -18.39 -7.55 3.46
C PRO A 738 -17.99 -8.62 2.43
N ILE A 739 -18.98 -9.09 1.66
CA ILE A 739 -18.84 -10.15 0.65
C ILE A 739 -18.39 -9.56 -0.69
N ARG A 740 -17.43 -10.19 -1.36
CA ARG A 740 -16.98 -9.79 -2.70
C ARG A 740 -17.97 -10.24 -3.79
N PRO A 741 -18.34 -9.39 -4.76
CA PRO A 741 -19.25 -9.76 -5.86
C PRO A 741 -18.79 -10.97 -6.68
N ASN A 742 -17.46 -11.19 -6.76
CA ASN A 742 -16.82 -12.28 -7.49
C ASN A 742 -16.06 -13.25 -6.57
N ALA A 743 -16.56 -13.49 -5.36
CA ALA A 743 -15.99 -14.43 -4.39
C ALA A 743 -15.63 -15.78 -5.04
N SER A 744 -14.38 -16.19 -4.93
CA SER A 744 -13.81 -17.33 -5.64
C SER A 744 -12.46 -17.72 -5.06
N ASN A 745 -12.10 -19.00 -5.20
CA ASN A 745 -10.78 -19.52 -4.88
C ASN A 745 -9.79 -19.45 -6.07
N ALA A 746 -10.22 -18.94 -7.22
CA ALA A 746 -9.36 -18.82 -8.40
C ALA A 746 -8.28 -17.76 -8.19
N TRP A 747 -7.06 -18.01 -8.68
CA TRP A 747 -5.96 -17.04 -8.69
C TRP A 747 -6.23 -15.88 -9.66
N LEU A 748 -7.09 -14.97 -9.22
CA LEU A 748 -7.49 -13.76 -9.91
C LEU A 748 -7.66 -12.68 -8.83
N ALA A 749 -7.01 -11.53 -9.02
CA ALA A 749 -7.14 -10.38 -8.12
C ALA A 749 -8.62 -9.99 -7.94
N GLN A 750 -9.06 -9.90 -6.69
CA GLN A 750 -10.42 -9.50 -6.34
C GLN A 750 -10.38 -8.14 -5.64
N PRO A 751 -10.96 -7.08 -6.22
CA PRO A 751 -10.95 -5.77 -5.62
C PRO A 751 -11.77 -5.75 -4.33
N MET A 752 -11.23 -5.14 -3.27
CA MET A 752 -11.93 -5.03 -2.00
C MET A 752 -11.46 -3.83 -1.16
N PHE A 753 -12.43 -3.10 -0.62
CA PHE A 753 -12.20 -2.07 0.38
C PHE A 753 -11.63 -2.68 1.66
N ASP A 754 -10.86 -1.88 2.38
CA ASP A 754 -10.36 -2.24 3.69
C ASP A 754 -11.50 -2.57 4.66
N TRP A 755 -11.38 -3.72 5.34
CA TRP A 755 -12.31 -4.05 6.42
C TRP A 755 -12.02 -3.15 7.63
N ASN A 756 -13.08 -2.65 8.27
CA ASN A 756 -12.93 -1.83 9.46
C ASN A 756 -12.36 -2.65 10.63
N GLY A 757 -11.23 -2.18 11.16
CA GLY A 757 -10.45 -2.84 12.19
C GLY A 757 -9.44 -3.83 11.62
N SER A 758 -8.16 -3.48 11.72
CA SER A 758 -7.06 -4.43 11.51
C SER A 758 -7.01 -5.43 12.66
N LEU A 759 -6.34 -6.55 12.44
CA LEU A 759 -5.90 -7.40 13.56
C LEU A 759 -4.64 -6.75 14.16
N TYR A 760 -4.65 -6.48 15.46
CA TYR A 760 -3.55 -5.80 16.13
C TYR A 760 -2.47 -6.81 16.50
N PHE A 761 -1.47 -6.91 15.64
CA PHE A 761 -0.22 -7.63 15.84
C PHE A 761 0.93 -6.71 15.40
N ILE A 762 2.15 -7.22 15.39
CA ILE A 762 3.36 -6.44 15.04
C ILE A 762 3.29 -5.88 13.61
N TYR A 763 2.36 -6.40 12.81
CA TYR A 763 1.90 -5.82 11.56
C TYR A 763 0.37 -5.65 11.60
N SER A 764 -0.11 -4.45 11.29
CA SER A 764 -1.53 -4.19 11.08
C SER A 764 -1.93 -4.68 9.68
N PHE A 765 -2.21 -5.97 9.52
CA PHE A 765 -2.75 -6.47 8.25
C PHE A 765 -4.28 -6.40 8.24
N ASN A 766 -4.84 -6.10 7.07
CA ASN A 766 -6.28 -5.94 6.91
C ASN A 766 -6.98 -7.31 6.86
N ARG A 767 -8.10 -7.45 7.57
CA ARG A 767 -8.88 -8.69 7.64
C ARG A 767 -9.41 -9.16 6.29
N LYS A 768 -9.52 -8.26 5.29
CA LYS A 768 -9.92 -8.62 3.93
C LYS A 768 -9.02 -9.68 3.28
N TYR A 769 -7.75 -9.73 3.67
CA TYR A 769 -6.80 -10.72 3.18
C TYR A 769 -7.02 -12.08 3.86
N ALA A 770 -7.47 -12.09 5.12
CA ALA A 770 -7.86 -13.31 5.84
C ALA A 770 -9.09 -14.01 5.24
N ASP A 771 -10.08 -13.23 4.79
CA ASP A 771 -11.18 -13.70 3.94
C ASP A 771 -10.70 -13.75 2.48
N CYS A 772 -9.76 -14.64 2.18
CA CYS A 772 -9.11 -14.69 0.86
C CYS A 772 -10.01 -15.31 -0.21
N ASN A 773 -11.07 -16.04 0.16
CA ASN A 773 -12.06 -16.52 -0.81
C ASN A 773 -13.16 -15.47 -1.11
N GLY A 774 -13.37 -14.50 -0.21
CA GLY A 774 -14.24 -13.34 -0.40
C GLY A 774 -15.71 -13.57 -0.07
N ASP A 775 -16.03 -14.66 0.63
CA ASP A 775 -17.40 -15.04 0.98
C ASP A 775 -17.94 -14.28 2.20
N GLY A 776 -17.12 -13.43 2.82
CA GLY A 776 -17.45 -12.58 3.95
C GLY A 776 -17.22 -13.23 5.32
N GLU A 777 -16.71 -14.46 5.39
CA GLU A 777 -16.44 -15.16 6.65
C GLU A 777 -15.04 -15.78 6.67
N ILE A 778 -14.19 -15.37 7.62
CA ILE A 778 -12.86 -15.97 7.79
C ILE A 778 -13.02 -17.34 8.46
N ASN A 779 -12.85 -18.43 7.71
CA ASN A 779 -13.06 -19.78 8.23
C ASN A 779 -12.21 -20.83 7.50
N SER A 780 -12.53 -22.12 7.68
CA SER A 780 -11.80 -23.20 7.01
C SER A 780 -11.88 -23.17 5.48
N GLY A 781 -12.87 -22.49 4.89
CA GLY A 781 -13.03 -22.30 3.46
C GLY A 781 -11.86 -21.53 2.83
N ASP A 782 -11.31 -20.55 3.53
CA ASP A 782 -10.15 -19.76 3.08
C ASP A 782 -8.88 -20.59 2.95
N THR A 783 -8.74 -21.63 3.78
CA THR A 783 -7.58 -22.55 3.70
C THR A 783 -7.53 -23.31 2.37
N TYR A 784 -8.68 -23.45 1.69
CA TYR A 784 -8.75 -24.09 0.39
C TYR A 784 -8.08 -23.24 -0.70
N ALA A 785 -8.21 -21.91 -0.64
CA ALA A 785 -7.55 -21.00 -1.58
C ALA A 785 -6.02 -21.08 -1.47
N ILE A 786 -5.49 -21.11 -0.25
CA ILE A 786 -4.05 -21.36 0.00
C ILE A 786 -3.65 -22.71 -0.62
N TYR A 787 -4.44 -23.76 -0.39
CA TYR A 787 -4.12 -25.08 -0.92
C TYR A 787 -4.10 -25.11 -2.46
N THR A 788 -5.08 -24.50 -3.13
CA THR A 788 -5.19 -24.52 -4.60
C THR A 788 -4.16 -23.62 -5.29
N ASN A 789 -3.83 -22.47 -4.69
CA ASN A 789 -2.99 -21.45 -5.31
C ASN A 789 -1.54 -21.47 -4.79
N TRP A 790 -1.17 -22.51 -4.05
CA TRP A 790 0.15 -22.66 -3.46
C TRP A 790 1.32 -22.39 -4.43
N GLY A 791 2.21 -21.49 -4.03
CA GLY A 791 3.42 -21.12 -4.76
C GLY A 791 3.20 -20.13 -5.90
N LEU A 792 1.96 -19.66 -6.14
CA LEU A 792 1.71 -18.54 -7.05
C LEU A 792 2.12 -17.22 -6.39
N THR A 793 2.52 -16.26 -7.23
CA THR A 793 3.00 -14.93 -6.80
C THR A 793 2.39 -13.80 -7.61
N HIS A 794 2.40 -12.58 -7.07
CA HIS A 794 1.94 -11.36 -7.75
C HIS A 794 2.82 -10.13 -7.42
N PRO A 795 2.83 -9.08 -8.26
CA PRO A 795 3.77 -7.96 -8.13
C PRO A 795 3.38 -6.85 -7.13
N LEU A 796 2.15 -6.84 -6.59
CA LEU A 796 1.64 -5.77 -5.71
C LEU A 796 2.06 -5.86 -4.22
N SER A 797 3.16 -6.53 -3.89
CA SER A 797 3.54 -6.77 -2.48
C SER A 797 4.57 -5.76 -1.96
N PRO A 798 4.37 -5.14 -0.78
CA PRO A 798 5.32 -4.20 -0.21
C PRO A 798 6.26 -4.78 0.88
N GLU A 799 6.13 -6.02 1.37
CA GLU A 799 6.93 -6.45 2.54
C GLU A 799 7.48 -7.89 2.46
N ILE A 800 8.80 -8.03 2.66
CA ILE A 800 9.49 -9.30 2.92
C ILE A 800 9.56 -9.50 4.43
N PHE A 801 8.86 -10.50 4.96
CA PHE A 801 8.91 -10.85 6.39
C PHE A 801 10.14 -11.70 6.70
N ASP A 802 11.09 -11.17 7.48
CA ASP A 802 12.20 -11.92 8.05
C ASP A 802 11.93 -12.18 9.54
N TYR A 803 11.89 -13.46 9.94
CA TYR A 803 11.57 -13.84 11.30
C TYR A 803 12.86 -13.96 12.12
N PRO A 804 12.96 -13.32 13.30
CA PRO A 804 14.11 -13.50 14.16
C PRO A 804 14.33 -14.98 14.48
N ASP A 805 15.58 -15.41 14.48
CA ASP A 805 15.93 -16.79 14.79
C ASP A 805 15.95 -17.06 16.31
N ARG A 806 15.44 -18.23 16.74
CA ARG A 806 15.52 -18.71 18.11
C ARG A 806 15.76 -20.22 18.18
N LEU A 807 16.73 -20.68 18.95
CA LEU A 807 16.93 -22.11 19.15
C LEU A 807 15.84 -22.69 20.04
N ILE A 808 15.03 -23.62 19.52
CA ILE A 808 14.08 -24.43 20.31
C ILE A 808 14.52 -25.89 20.28
N PRO A 809 14.63 -26.57 21.43
CA PRO A 809 14.81 -28.02 21.47
C PRO A 809 13.68 -28.73 20.72
N ALA A 810 14.02 -29.51 19.71
CA ALA A 810 13.03 -30.26 18.94
C ALA A 810 13.58 -31.63 18.54
N ALA A 811 12.71 -32.64 18.48
CA ALA A 811 13.13 -34.01 18.21
C ALA A 811 12.05 -34.80 17.44
N LEU A 812 12.51 -35.75 16.62
CA LEU A 812 11.66 -36.77 16.02
C LEU A 812 11.85 -38.09 16.79
N GLU A 813 10.77 -38.59 17.36
CA GLU A 813 10.78 -39.85 18.11
C GLU A 813 9.96 -40.92 17.39
N ALA A 814 10.56 -42.08 17.11
CA ALA A 814 9.82 -43.18 16.51
C ALA A 814 8.82 -43.79 17.52
N GLU A 815 7.52 -43.66 17.22
CA GLU A 815 6.43 -44.28 17.98
C GLU A 815 6.22 -45.72 17.51
N SER A 816 6.28 -45.94 16.20
CA SER A 816 6.23 -47.27 15.60
C SER A 816 7.03 -47.33 14.31
N HIS A 817 7.66 -48.48 14.07
CA HIS A 817 8.37 -48.75 12.85
C HIS A 817 8.05 -50.16 12.38
N THR A 818 7.39 -50.26 11.24
CA THR A 818 7.01 -51.51 10.60
C THR A 818 7.58 -51.56 9.18
N PRO A 819 7.59 -52.74 8.54
CA PRO A 819 7.91 -52.87 7.12
C PRO A 819 7.14 -51.89 6.20
N ASP A 820 5.88 -51.59 6.51
CA ASP A 820 5.02 -50.83 5.60
C ASP A 820 4.95 -49.34 5.95
N PHE A 821 5.20 -48.96 7.21
CA PHE A 821 5.15 -47.57 7.64
C PHE A 821 6.00 -47.28 8.87
N THR A 822 6.42 -46.02 9.01
CA THR A 822 7.04 -45.44 10.20
C THR A 822 6.17 -44.32 10.73
N GLU A 823 5.97 -44.26 12.04
CA GLU A 823 5.29 -43.16 12.71
C GLU A 823 6.28 -42.43 13.61
N LEU A 824 6.48 -41.14 13.35
CA LEU A 824 7.42 -40.27 14.06
C LEU A 824 6.65 -39.18 14.79
N SER A 825 6.78 -39.11 16.10
CA SER A 825 6.30 -37.98 16.89
C SER A 825 7.23 -36.79 16.71
N LEU A 826 6.67 -35.62 16.41
CA LEU A 826 7.38 -34.36 16.53
C LEU A 826 7.23 -33.81 17.94
N GLN A 827 8.35 -33.68 18.64
CA GLN A 827 8.47 -33.07 19.96
C GLN A 827 9.07 -31.68 19.80
N LEU A 828 8.45 -30.67 20.42
CA LEU A 828 8.88 -29.29 20.35
C LEU A 828 8.91 -28.65 21.74
N GLY A 829 10.02 -27.99 22.05
CA GLY A 829 10.21 -27.15 23.22
C GLY A 829 10.56 -27.88 24.51
N ASP A 830 10.75 -27.06 25.54
CA ASP A 830 10.82 -27.42 26.94
C ASP A 830 10.00 -26.40 27.76
N GLU A 831 10.15 -26.41 29.09
CA GLU A 831 9.43 -25.51 30.00
C GLU A 831 9.70 -24.01 29.79
N THR A 832 10.69 -23.65 28.95
CA THR A 832 11.03 -22.26 28.59
C THR A 832 10.40 -21.79 27.28
N LEU A 833 9.69 -22.68 26.58
CA LEU A 833 9.01 -22.33 25.33
C LEU A 833 7.86 -21.33 25.61
N PRO A 834 7.80 -20.17 24.94
CA PRO A 834 6.71 -19.19 25.11
C PRO A 834 5.37 -19.76 24.66
N ASP A 835 4.27 -19.11 25.04
CA ASP A 835 2.94 -19.50 24.59
C ASP A 835 2.84 -19.46 23.06
N ALA A 836 2.41 -20.57 22.45
CA ALA A 836 2.18 -20.66 21.01
C ALA A 836 0.79 -20.20 20.64
N TYR A 837 0.71 -19.52 19.52
CA TYR A 837 -0.50 -19.34 18.74
C TYR A 837 -0.48 -20.17 17.45
N GLY A 838 0.69 -20.42 16.88
CA GLY A 838 0.84 -21.21 15.66
C GLY A 838 2.21 -21.83 15.50
N LEU A 839 2.31 -22.80 14.60
CA LEU A 839 3.53 -23.55 14.28
C LEU A 839 3.49 -23.96 12.81
N ALA A 840 4.52 -23.66 12.04
CA ALA A 840 4.71 -24.17 10.69
C ALA A 840 6.04 -24.90 10.58
N PHE A 841 6.15 -25.92 9.73
CA PHE A 841 7.41 -26.61 9.46
C PHE A 841 7.37 -27.39 8.15
N GLU A 842 8.56 -27.71 7.66
CA GLU A 842 8.75 -28.49 6.44
C GLU A 842 9.39 -29.84 6.75
N VAL A 843 8.86 -30.90 6.16
CA VAL A 843 9.35 -32.27 6.26
C VAL A 843 9.98 -32.66 4.93
N TYR A 844 11.25 -33.02 4.95
CA TYR A 844 12.00 -33.51 3.80
C TYR A 844 12.25 -35.01 3.92
N PHE A 845 12.08 -35.73 2.82
CA PHE A 845 12.22 -37.17 2.72
C PHE A 845 12.71 -37.57 1.32
N ASP A 846 13.28 -38.77 1.20
CA ASP A 846 13.62 -39.33 -0.12
C ASP A 846 12.33 -39.78 -0.84
N PRO A 847 11.98 -39.19 -2.00
CA PRO A 847 10.76 -39.54 -2.73
C PRO A 847 10.78 -40.97 -3.28
N ALA A 848 11.95 -41.62 -3.37
CA ALA A 848 12.06 -43.04 -3.71
C ALA A 848 11.82 -43.97 -2.49
N ALA A 849 12.02 -43.47 -1.26
CA ALA A 849 11.92 -44.24 -0.02
C ALA A 849 10.56 -44.07 0.68
N VAL A 850 9.85 -42.97 0.44
CA VAL A 850 8.56 -42.66 1.08
C VAL A 850 7.48 -42.49 0.03
N ALA A 851 6.49 -43.39 0.04
CA ALA A 851 5.36 -43.38 -0.89
C ALA A 851 4.23 -42.42 -0.49
N GLY A 852 4.26 -41.90 0.74
CA GLY A 852 3.31 -40.90 1.21
C GLY A 852 3.58 -40.47 2.64
N VAL A 853 3.20 -39.24 2.96
CA VAL A 853 3.31 -38.62 4.28
C VAL A 853 1.92 -38.17 4.73
N GLN A 854 1.59 -38.44 5.98
CA GLN A 854 0.39 -37.93 6.64
C GLN A 854 0.81 -37.30 7.97
N PHE A 855 0.33 -36.09 8.25
CA PHE A 855 0.48 -35.48 9.54
C PHE A 855 -0.82 -35.63 10.34
N SER A 856 -0.69 -35.83 11.65
CA SER A 856 -1.81 -35.81 12.59
C SER A 856 -1.44 -34.95 13.78
N ALA A 857 -2.29 -33.98 14.10
CA ALA A 857 -2.14 -33.16 15.30
C ALA A 857 -2.76 -33.80 16.56
N ALA A 858 -2.98 -35.13 16.54
CA ALA A 858 -3.54 -35.85 17.67
C ALA A 858 -2.63 -35.73 18.91
N GLU A 859 -3.22 -35.41 20.05
CA GLU A 859 -2.49 -35.17 21.31
C GLU A 859 -1.46 -34.03 21.22
N SER A 860 -1.64 -33.10 20.28
CA SER A 860 -0.85 -31.86 20.26
C SER A 860 -1.13 -31.05 21.52
N TRP A 861 -0.09 -30.58 22.19
CA TRP A 861 -0.28 -29.65 23.30
C TRP A 861 -0.80 -28.28 22.84
N LEU A 862 -0.68 -27.96 21.54
CA LEU A 862 -1.14 -26.69 20.95
C LEU A 862 -2.67 -26.61 20.85
N GLY A 863 -3.35 -27.74 20.63
CA GLY A 863 -4.79 -27.76 20.47
C GLY A 863 -5.32 -29.04 19.85
N THR A 864 -6.63 -29.05 19.61
CA THR A 864 -7.38 -30.12 18.95
C THR A 864 -7.89 -29.63 17.60
N GLU A 865 -7.46 -30.30 16.53
CA GLU A 865 -7.86 -29.99 15.15
C GLU A 865 -9.39 -29.99 15.01
N GLY A 866 -9.93 -28.89 14.46
CA GLY A 866 -11.36 -28.71 14.19
C GLY A 866 -12.20 -28.24 15.39
N GLU A 867 -11.60 -28.07 16.58
CA GLU A 867 -12.28 -27.51 17.76
C GLU A 867 -11.70 -26.14 18.13
N ASP A 868 -10.39 -26.06 18.39
CA ASP A 868 -9.68 -24.83 18.76
C ASP A 868 -8.40 -24.59 17.93
N MET A 869 -8.14 -25.43 16.93
CA MET A 869 -6.96 -25.35 16.07
C MET A 869 -7.29 -25.75 14.63
N SER A 870 -6.77 -24.99 13.67
CA SER A 870 -6.76 -25.32 12.25
C SER A 870 -5.42 -25.94 11.86
N VAL A 871 -5.44 -26.93 10.95
CA VAL A 871 -4.25 -27.62 10.46
C VAL A 871 -4.27 -27.64 8.94
N LEU A 872 -3.21 -27.10 8.33
CA LEU A 872 -2.97 -27.13 6.89
C LEU A 872 -1.80 -28.08 6.62
N THR A 873 -1.99 -29.03 5.70
CA THR A 873 -0.92 -29.92 5.25
C THR A 873 -0.91 -30.01 3.73
N LYS A 874 0.25 -29.80 3.12
CA LYS A 874 0.46 -29.99 1.68
C LYS A 874 1.69 -30.85 1.43
N VAL A 875 1.52 -31.89 0.61
CA VAL A 875 2.59 -32.84 0.28
C VAL A 875 2.98 -32.65 -1.18
N PHE A 876 4.28 -32.62 -1.43
CA PHE A 876 4.97 -32.57 -2.73
C PHE A 876 5.80 -33.85 -2.90
N PRO A 877 5.16 -34.99 -3.23
CA PRO A 877 5.84 -36.28 -3.29
C PRO A 877 6.98 -36.31 -4.31
N GLU A 878 6.87 -35.54 -5.40
CA GLU A 878 7.84 -35.49 -6.49
C GLU A 878 9.20 -34.90 -6.10
N ILE A 879 9.21 -33.95 -5.15
CA ILE A 879 10.42 -33.31 -4.64
C ILE A 879 10.76 -33.75 -3.20
N GLY A 880 10.00 -34.71 -2.65
CA GLY A 880 10.27 -35.26 -1.33
C GLY A 880 10.03 -34.26 -0.19
N LYS A 881 9.00 -33.41 -0.30
CA LYS A 881 8.69 -32.36 0.67
C LYS A 881 7.24 -32.47 1.15
N ALA A 882 6.99 -32.22 2.42
CA ALA A 882 5.66 -31.93 2.96
C ALA A 882 5.75 -30.67 3.82
N VAL A 883 4.68 -29.89 3.85
CA VAL A 883 4.59 -28.67 4.64
C VAL A 883 3.39 -28.79 5.55
N VAL A 884 3.58 -28.41 6.81
CA VAL A 884 2.56 -28.47 7.86
C VAL A 884 2.48 -27.10 8.51
N SER A 885 1.27 -26.59 8.71
CA SER A 885 1.00 -25.37 9.48
C SER A 885 -0.17 -25.63 10.42
N LEU A 886 -0.01 -25.27 11.69
CA LEU A 886 -1.01 -25.34 12.75
C LEU A 886 -1.24 -23.93 13.28
N VAL A 887 -2.48 -23.55 13.53
CA VAL A 887 -2.81 -22.25 14.14
C VAL A 887 -4.05 -22.38 15.02
N ARG A 888 -4.04 -21.71 16.17
CA ARG A 888 -5.21 -21.58 17.05
C ARG A 888 -6.34 -20.83 16.32
N THR A 889 -7.58 -21.20 16.61
CA THR A 889 -8.79 -20.60 16.01
C THR A 889 -9.77 -20.05 17.06
N ASP A 890 -9.50 -20.28 18.33
CA ASP A 890 -10.30 -19.79 19.46
C ASP A 890 -9.80 -18.45 20.03
N HIS A 891 -8.80 -17.87 19.36
CA HIS A 891 -8.09 -16.67 19.74
C HIS A 891 -7.35 -16.70 21.08
N ASN A 892 -7.10 -17.88 21.64
CA ASN A 892 -6.34 -18.03 22.87
C ASN A 892 -4.99 -18.71 22.58
N PRO A 893 -3.85 -18.10 22.95
CA PRO A 893 -2.56 -18.78 22.89
C PRO A 893 -2.49 -19.90 23.93
N GLN A 894 -1.66 -20.90 23.66
CA GLN A 894 -1.52 -22.08 24.49
C GLN A 894 -0.08 -22.25 24.96
N ALA A 895 0.13 -22.36 26.26
CA ALA A 895 1.41 -22.71 26.85
C ALA A 895 1.60 -24.24 26.83
N GLY A 896 2.77 -24.70 26.40
CA GLY A 896 3.09 -26.14 26.42
C GLY A 896 4.41 -26.46 25.74
N PHE A 897 4.83 -27.72 25.88
CA PHE A 897 5.99 -28.30 25.21
C PHE A 897 5.83 -29.82 25.15
N GLY A 898 6.55 -30.46 24.22
CA GLY A 898 6.43 -31.88 23.93
C GLY A 898 5.72 -32.11 22.59
N ARG A 899 4.84 -33.12 22.52
CA ARG A 899 4.22 -33.57 21.27
C ARG A 899 3.37 -32.48 20.61
N VAL A 900 3.73 -32.09 19.39
CA VAL A 900 2.91 -31.19 18.54
C VAL A 900 2.14 -31.95 17.46
N GLY A 901 2.51 -33.21 17.22
CA GLY A 901 1.81 -34.12 16.33
C GLY A 901 2.68 -35.32 15.95
N ALA A 902 2.20 -36.11 15.00
CA ALA A 902 2.90 -37.27 14.46
C ALA A 902 2.85 -37.32 12.92
N LEU A 903 3.98 -37.70 12.35
CA LEU A 903 4.17 -37.97 10.93
C LEU A 903 4.06 -39.48 10.69
N ARG A 904 3.09 -39.90 9.90
CA ARG A 904 2.99 -41.25 9.38
C ARG A 904 3.55 -41.30 7.97
N LEU A 905 4.63 -42.05 7.80
CA LEU A 905 5.38 -42.23 6.57
C LEU A 905 5.12 -43.63 6.03
N ASN A 906 4.57 -43.74 4.83
CA ASN A 906 4.42 -45.03 4.15
C ASN A 906 5.75 -45.36 3.46
N CYS A 907 6.49 -46.33 3.97
CA CYS A 907 7.83 -46.63 3.49
C CYS A 907 7.79 -47.56 2.26
N ALA A 908 8.65 -47.30 1.28
CA ALA A 908 8.95 -48.24 0.22
C ALA A 908 10.00 -49.26 0.71
N ALA A 909 9.83 -50.54 0.35
CA ALA A 909 10.81 -51.60 0.59
C ALA A 909 11.33 -51.72 2.05
N ASN A 910 10.49 -51.41 3.04
CA ASN A 910 10.80 -51.49 4.46
C ASN A 910 11.88 -50.51 4.95
N ASN A 911 12.07 -49.38 4.27
CA ASN A 911 13.00 -48.34 4.70
C ASN A 911 12.51 -46.95 4.30
N CYS A 912 12.20 -46.09 5.28
CA CYS A 912 11.79 -44.71 5.05
C CYS A 912 12.97 -43.74 4.80
N GLY A 913 14.22 -44.23 4.85
CA GLY A 913 15.40 -43.38 4.66
C GLY A 913 15.60 -42.39 5.80
N ALA A 914 16.33 -41.30 5.52
CA ALA A 914 16.45 -40.19 6.44
C ALA A 914 15.27 -39.24 6.26
N ILE A 915 14.76 -38.73 7.38
CA ILE A 915 13.69 -37.74 7.43
C ILE A 915 14.25 -36.50 8.12
N ALA A 916 14.07 -35.34 7.50
CA ALA A 916 14.49 -34.07 8.07
C ALA A 916 13.27 -33.18 8.30
N VAL A 917 13.20 -32.51 9.45
CA VAL A 917 12.27 -31.39 9.66
C VAL A 917 13.08 -30.10 9.73
N ARG A 918 12.68 -29.12 8.92
CA ARG A 918 13.37 -27.83 8.71
C ARG A 918 12.35 -26.70 8.68
N ASN A 919 12.84 -25.46 8.65
CA ASN A 919 12.03 -24.24 8.56
C ASN A 919 10.87 -24.26 9.55
N ILE A 920 11.20 -24.60 10.81
CA ILE A 920 10.21 -24.66 11.87
C ILE A 920 9.98 -23.21 12.30
N GLN A 921 8.78 -22.69 12.09
CA GLN A 921 8.43 -21.30 12.37
C GLN A 921 7.37 -21.29 13.46
N TYR A 922 7.55 -20.43 14.46
CA TYR A 922 6.73 -20.38 15.66
C TYR A 922 6.01 -19.04 15.74
N LEU A 923 4.70 -19.04 15.91
CA LEU A 923 3.89 -17.84 16.09
C LEU A 923 3.47 -17.73 17.57
N GLN A 924 3.72 -16.58 18.17
CA GLN A 924 3.42 -16.26 19.56
C GLN A 924 2.07 -15.53 19.72
N ALA A 925 1.62 -15.45 20.97
CA ALA A 925 0.38 -14.81 21.40
C ALA A 925 0.22 -13.32 21.03
N ASP A 926 1.33 -12.60 21.00
CA ASP A 926 1.46 -11.18 20.67
C ASP A 926 1.62 -10.93 19.16
N GLY A 927 1.61 -11.99 18.36
CA GLY A 927 1.80 -11.95 16.90
C GLY A 927 3.27 -11.88 16.47
N ASP A 928 4.22 -11.92 17.42
CA ASP A 928 5.62 -12.20 17.10
C ASP A 928 5.73 -13.58 16.46
N ALA A 929 6.54 -13.69 15.42
CA ALA A 929 6.93 -14.96 14.85
C ALA A 929 8.45 -15.07 14.82
N PHE A 930 8.97 -16.27 15.03
CA PHE A 930 10.40 -16.53 15.03
C PHE A 930 10.70 -17.90 14.44
N ASP A 931 11.86 -18.03 13.81
CA ASP A 931 12.30 -19.29 13.24
C ASP A 931 13.01 -20.14 14.31
N ALA A 932 12.47 -21.32 14.58
CA ALA A 932 13.05 -22.30 15.47
C ALA A 932 14.29 -22.92 14.81
N ARG A 933 15.48 -22.40 15.13
CA ARG A 933 16.76 -22.85 14.58
C ARG A 933 16.96 -24.36 14.75
N GLY A 934 17.37 -25.02 13.68
CA GLY A 934 17.84 -26.41 13.70
C GLY A 934 17.21 -27.29 12.63
N GLU A 935 17.96 -28.31 12.19
CA GLU A 935 17.44 -29.40 11.39
C GLU A 935 17.21 -30.61 12.31
N ILE A 936 15.98 -31.12 12.36
CA ILE A 936 15.69 -32.35 13.10
C ILE A 936 15.85 -33.52 12.15
N LEU A 937 16.92 -34.30 12.34
CA LEU A 937 17.19 -35.50 11.57
C LEU A 937 16.71 -36.76 12.29
N TRP A 938 15.95 -37.58 11.57
CA TRP A 938 15.69 -38.96 11.94
C TRP A 938 16.29 -39.91 10.90
N GLN A 939 16.93 -40.98 11.36
CA GLN A 939 17.49 -42.02 10.49
C GLN A 939 17.06 -43.39 11.00
N ALA A 940 16.63 -44.26 10.08
CA ALA A 940 16.20 -45.61 10.43
C ALA A 940 17.35 -46.43 11.05
N GLY A 941 17.25 -46.71 12.35
CA GLY A 941 18.08 -47.72 13.01
C GLY A 941 17.66 -49.13 12.58
N ALA A 942 18.62 -50.02 12.35
CA ALA A 942 18.34 -51.42 12.02
C ALA A 942 17.39 -52.05 13.05
N LEU A 943 16.27 -52.61 12.58
CA LEU A 943 15.36 -53.41 13.40
C LEU A 943 16.15 -54.49 14.16
N SER A 944 16.18 -54.40 15.49
CA SER A 944 16.48 -55.56 16.34
C SER A 944 15.25 -55.88 17.19
N PRO A 945 14.75 -57.12 17.17
CA PRO A 945 13.55 -57.53 17.90
C PRO A 945 13.88 -57.72 19.39
N VAL A 946 13.99 -56.63 20.18
CA VAL A 946 14.43 -56.73 21.61
C VAL A 946 13.55 -55.98 22.61
N ALA A 947 12.45 -55.34 22.20
CA ALA A 947 11.58 -54.60 23.13
C ALA A 947 11.09 -55.47 24.33
N SER A 948 10.75 -56.74 24.08
CA SER A 948 10.28 -57.65 25.15
C SER A 948 11.38 -58.19 26.08
N GLN A 949 12.64 -58.22 25.64
CA GLN A 949 13.76 -58.70 26.48
C GLN A 949 14.38 -57.57 27.30
N LEU A 950 14.50 -56.36 26.74
CA LEU A 950 14.93 -55.16 27.49
C LEU A 950 13.98 -54.84 28.64
N GLU A 951 12.67 -54.99 28.43
CA GLU A 951 11.65 -54.66 29.45
C GLU A 951 11.78 -55.51 30.73
N SER A 952 12.37 -56.71 30.62
CA SER A 952 12.61 -57.64 31.72
C SER A 952 13.88 -57.34 32.52
N GLN A 953 14.79 -56.53 31.96
CA GLN A 953 16.07 -56.16 32.55
C GLN A 953 16.02 -54.85 33.34
N VAL A 954 14.99 -54.03 33.08
CA VAL A 954 14.69 -52.80 33.83
C VAL A 954 13.70 -53.11 34.94
N SER A 955 14.06 -52.82 36.19
CA SER A 955 13.17 -53.02 37.35
C SER A 955 12.99 -51.76 38.17
N LEU A 956 11.76 -51.56 38.63
CA LEU A 956 11.32 -50.39 39.38
C LEU A 956 10.78 -50.81 40.75
N PHE A 957 11.30 -50.23 41.82
CA PHE A 957 10.82 -50.53 43.18
C PHE A 957 11.10 -49.42 44.20
N PRO A 958 10.20 -49.12 45.15
CA PRO A 958 8.80 -49.53 45.15
C PRO A 958 8.04 -48.79 44.04
N ASN A 959 7.10 -49.48 43.40
CA ASN A 959 6.13 -48.88 42.49
C ASN A 959 4.77 -49.51 42.82
N PRO A 960 3.85 -48.79 43.49
CA PRO A 960 3.84 -47.34 43.73
C PRO A 960 4.93 -46.82 44.69
N ALA A 961 5.44 -45.60 44.46
CA ALA A 961 6.49 -44.94 45.26
C ALA A 961 5.92 -43.81 46.14
N GLN A 962 6.53 -43.59 47.31
CA GLN A 962 6.14 -42.50 48.24
C GLN A 962 7.25 -41.46 48.44
N ASP A 963 8.44 -41.90 48.89
CA ASP A 963 9.59 -40.99 49.08
C ASP A 963 10.60 -41.07 47.92
N PHE A 964 10.89 -42.29 47.45
CA PHE A 964 11.85 -42.55 46.38
C PHE A 964 11.38 -43.72 45.50
N LEU A 965 11.80 -43.70 44.24
CA LEU A 965 11.69 -44.78 43.27
C LEU A 965 13.10 -45.27 42.91
N TRP A 966 13.39 -46.55 43.10
CA TRP A 966 14.63 -47.14 42.58
C TRP A 966 14.44 -47.61 41.16
N VAL A 967 15.34 -47.17 40.28
CA VAL A 967 15.42 -47.59 38.87
C VAL A 967 16.70 -48.40 38.69
N ASN A 968 16.56 -49.70 38.44
CA ASN A 968 17.71 -50.59 38.21
C ASN A 968 17.88 -50.88 36.72
N LEU A 969 19.06 -50.57 36.19
CA LEU A 969 19.37 -50.61 34.76
C LEU A 969 20.54 -51.55 34.43
N PRO A 970 20.49 -52.26 33.29
CA PRO A 970 21.58 -53.13 32.83
C PRO A 970 22.78 -52.34 32.28
N VAL A 971 22.55 -51.12 31.80
CA VAL A 971 23.54 -50.18 31.23
C VAL A 971 23.16 -48.75 31.60
N ALA A 972 24.07 -47.80 31.45
CA ALA A 972 23.72 -46.39 31.60
C ALA A 972 22.72 -45.97 30.51
N ALA A 973 21.77 -45.10 30.87
CA ALA A 973 20.64 -44.72 30.04
C ALA A 973 20.21 -43.29 30.35
N THR A 974 19.52 -42.64 29.43
CA THR A 974 18.75 -41.44 29.75
C THR A 974 17.33 -41.84 30.11
N ALA A 975 16.67 -41.08 30.99
CA ALA A 975 15.29 -41.34 31.39
C ALA A 975 14.47 -40.06 31.43
N GLN A 976 13.21 -40.19 31.07
CA GLN A 976 12.21 -39.13 31.00
C GLN A 976 10.93 -39.61 31.68
N LEU A 977 10.30 -38.74 32.47
CA LEU A 977 9.07 -39.00 33.19
C LEU A 977 7.95 -38.15 32.61
N PHE A 978 6.90 -38.77 32.10
CA PHE A 978 5.77 -38.11 31.47
C PHE A 978 4.53 -38.17 32.35
N GLY A 979 3.76 -37.09 32.35
CA GLY A 979 2.39 -37.06 32.86
C GLY A 979 1.44 -37.89 31.98
N ILE A 980 0.20 -38.09 32.45
CA ILE A 980 -0.82 -38.84 31.69
C ILE A 980 -1.25 -38.16 30.37
N ASN A 981 -0.96 -36.87 30.23
CA ASN A 981 -1.25 -36.00 29.10
C ASN A 981 -0.07 -35.86 28.14
N GLY A 982 1.00 -36.65 28.30
CA GLY A 982 2.18 -36.59 27.43
C GLY A 982 3.18 -35.46 27.77
N GLN A 983 2.88 -34.62 28.75
CA GLN A 983 3.80 -33.57 29.22
C GLN A 983 5.05 -34.20 29.87
N LEU A 984 6.25 -33.73 29.49
CA LEU A 984 7.49 -34.12 30.15
C LEU A 984 7.60 -33.41 31.52
N VAL A 985 7.78 -34.18 32.59
CA VAL A 985 7.78 -33.71 34.00
C VAL A 985 9.15 -33.84 34.64
N TRP A 986 10.02 -34.70 34.11
CA TRP A 986 11.41 -34.81 34.54
C TRP A 986 12.25 -35.50 33.47
N ALA A 987 13.52 -35.12 33.31
CA ALA A 987 14.51 -35.84 32.54
C ALA A 987 15.84 -35.92 33.30
N GLY A 988 16.64 -36.96 33.02
CA GLY A 988 17.99 -37.08 33.58
C GLY A 988 18.74 -38.32 33.12
N GLU A 989 20.03 -38.36 33.42
CA GLU A 989 20.89 -39.52 33.20
C GLU A 989 20.80 -40.50 34.37
N LEU A 990 20.73 -41.79 34.04
CA LEU A 990 20.75 -42.89 34.98
C LEU A 990 21.98 -43.76 34.72
N GLN A 991 22.72 -44.06 35.78
CA GLN A 991 23.93 -44.87 35.71
C GLN A 991 23.60 -46.36 35.60
N GLN A 992 24.56 -47.16 35.14
CA GLN A 992 24.43 -48.62 35.19
C GLN A 992 24.23 -49.09 36.64
N GLY A 993 23.26 -49.97 36.86
CA GLY A 993 22.89 -50.45 38.20
C GLY A 993 21.75 -49.66 38.82
N ARG A 994 21.82 -49.42 40.13
CA ARG A 994 20.71 -48.89 40.92
C ARG A 994 20.78 -47.35 41.03
N ASN A 995 19.73 -46.68 40.58
CA ASN A 995 19.56 -45.23 40.65
C ASN A 995 18.41 -44.85 41.57
N GLU A 996 18.62 -43.83 42.41
CA GLU A 996 17.58 -43.29 43.30
C GLU A 996 16.92 -42.09 42.65
N MET A 997 15.59 -42.10 42.56
CA MET A 997 14.81 -40.95 42.11
C MET A 997 13.91 -40.48 43.24
N ALA A 998 14.15 -39.27 43.77
CA ALA A 998 13.26 -38.66 44.76
C ALA A 998 11.93 -38.28 44.09
N VAL A 999 10.82 -38.80 44.61
CA VAL A 999 9.49 -38.61 43.99
C VAL A 999 8.58 -37.64 44.74
N SER A 1000 8.98 -37.18 45.93
CA SER A 1000 8.21 -36.25 46.78
C SER A 1000 8.00 -34.86 46.17
N ARG A 1001 8.71 -34.52 45.10
CA ARG A 1001 8.55 -33.26 44.35
C ARG A 1001 7.46 -33.33 43.27
N PHE A 1002 6.96 -34.52 42.94
CA PHE A 1002 5.94 -34.71 41.92
C PHE A 1002 4.56 -34.78 42.57
N VAL A 1003 3.55 -34.30 41.85
CA VAL A 1003 2.15 -34.38 42.29
C VAL A 1003 1.73 -35.86 42.39
N PRO A 1004 0.95 -36.29 43.40
CA PRO A 1004 0.44 -37.66 43.46
C PRO A 1004 -0.36 -38.00 42.20
N GLY A 1005 -0.02 -39.11 41.55
CA GLY A 1005 -0.59 -39.42 40.24
C GLY A 1005 0.07 -40.61 39.54
N VAL A 1006 -0.42 -40.88 38.34
CA VAL A 1006 0.15 -41.89 37.42
C VAL A 1006 1.05 -41.17 36.43
N TYR A 1007 2.22 -41.76 36.18
CA TYR A 1007 3.23 -41.25 35.27
C TYR A 1007 3.76 -42.40 34.38
N PHE A 1008 4.44 -42.04 33.30
CA PHE A 1008 5.15 -42.97 32.42
C PHE A 1008 6.64 -42.64 32.42
N LEU A 1009 7.47 -43.56 32.92
CA LEU A 1009 8.92 -43.44 32.90
C LEU A 1009 9.46 -44.12 31.63
N LYS A 1010 9.93 -43.33 30.67
CA LYS A 1010 10.59 -43.75 29.43
C LYS A 1010 12.11 -43.77 29.67
N ILE A 1011 12.76 -44.88 29.34
CA ILE A 1011 14.19 -45.12 29.57
C ILE A 1011 14.84 -45.48 28.25
N GLN A 1012 15.77 -44.65 27.79
CA GLN A 1012 16.51 -44.79 26.53
C GLN A 1012 17.86 -45.44 26.80
N MET A 1013 18.00 -46.71 26.44
CA MET A 1013 19.27 -47.43 26.46
C MET A 1013 19.87 -47.47 25.04
N PRO A 1014 21.19 -47.72 24.89
CA PRO A 1014 21.81 -47.90 23.57
C PRO A 1014 21.13 -48.98 22.71
N ASP A 1015 20.46 -49.93 23.37
CA ASP A 1015 19.88 -51.13 22.77
C ASP A 1015 18.37 -50.99 22.50
N GLY A 1016 17.74 -49.87 22.88
CA GLY A 1016 16.31 -49.61 22.71
C GLY A 1016 15.65 -48.84 23.86
N ILE A 1017 14.35 -48.59 23.72
CA ILE A 1017 13.55 -47.79 24.65
C ILE A 1017 12.64 -48.71 25.49
N VAL A 1018 12.57 -48.45 26.80
CA VAL A 1018 11.63 -49.11 27.71
C VAL A 1018 10.75 -48.07 28.38
N THR A 1019 9.43 -48.23 28.26
CA THR A 1019 8.45 -47.40 28.98
C THR A 1019 7.81 -48.19 30.11
N LYS A 1020 7.81 -47.64 31.33
CA LYS A 1020 7.19 -48.24 32.50
C LYS A 1020 6.19 -47.29 33.14
N LYS A 1021 5.00 -47.80 33.45
CA LYS A 1021 4.03 -47.08 34.27
C LYS A 1021 4.53 -46.97 35.71
N VAL A 1022 4.51 -45.78 36.28
CA VAL A 1022 4.87 -45.48 37.68
C VAL A 1022 3.76 -44.72 38.37
N ALA A 1023 3.54 -44.98 39.65
CA ALA A 1023 2.51 -44.31 40.45
C ALA A 1023 3.14 -43.72 41.71
N PHE A 1024 2.83 -42.45 42.00
CA PHE A 1024 3.29 -41.74 43.18
C PHE A 1024 2.12 -41.45 44.13
N PHE A 1025 2.35 -41.61 45.43
CA PHE A 1025 1.35 -41.35 46.48
C PHE A 1025 1.85 -40.33 47.49
N ASP A 1026 0.90 -39.60 48.08
CA ASP A 1026 1.13 -38.82 49.29
C ASP A 1026 1.52 -39.71 50.48
N LYS A 1027 2.18 -39.10 51.46
CA LYS A 1027 2.52 -39.72 52.74
C LYS A 1027 1.30 -40.08 53.59
#